data_AF-A0A9X1YEE3-F1
#
_entry.id   AF-A0A9X1YEE3-F1
#
_cell.length_a   1.000
_cell.length_b   1.000
_cell.length_c   1.000
_cell.angle_alpha   90.00
_cell.angle_beta   90.00
_cell.angle_gamma   90.00
#
_symmetry.space_group_name_H-M   'P 1'
#
loop_
_entity.id
_entity.type
_entity.pdbx_description
1 polymer ?
#
loop_
_entity_poly.entity_id
_entity_poly.type
_entity_poly.pdbx_seq_one_letter_code
_entity_poly.pdbx_strand_id
1 'polypeptide(L)'
;MASSVSAANWQGYADRPNAKFEVDADSVEVRNGQVFFAYREQHFGPAYPKPIVSTMYAIADCAARKRADVSGSGKGYELRDVFDGTDQAAQLALVCRLAHLAGGEARDPALRVAQQRPAPSSAEDWRTYDRGATTVRQLDAGSVKAHDGLVWFNYRELQSYDAPEAFRRPLSGVVDCGARRGADVDRGRYTLRDVLEGTQQASQLDLACQLAKAAASPEAAAAAPAPQISRADAEMLWEEAVYTFDGLSYDYTTYRFISQDEATHCLANWQCPLDAHRLDQRTGERSNEIAPWLRDAVVTTLGDERSRPVHDPKTDAWVVVRVTARRPDKFDPKTLQPMAWLTAHAATALPSPDALRSDPALRKRSAMNRVFTAERLQSSLAAGEFGPGDLDRPLSGGMTLLTRALARHDEAFAAALVAAGASIDACGTSYCPIEFVISAQDHAGLRWVLAHGARVERSQARPGALPPLVLAAMAGDKESAQLLLDARADPLVGVDDSVFGQTLQRSLAYYVSGEQADFLDWIYAQMARADERGGHYAWKAWIEQGGRRQPIVDGVTITLQAQPFRIVMKVPDQTSFRIVSSEDAGFLAETRSAVTRRELLSPALVGAAGPDSRFLGVGSFVTRKGVREFDGSSLELSWQSDPKFGNGTKRVNDRRGEHEDVHEIAEFIAPSGTIAAKDYAHHTIHVLTGPMPWHGTASDLYKPARFDIVIR
;
A
#
# COMPACT_ATOMS: atom_id res chain seq x y z
N MET A 1 -5.31 -5.05 -50.92
CA MET A 1 -6.43 -6.00 -50.75
C MET A 1 -6.99 -5.77 -49.36
N ALA A 2 -8.26 -5.42 -49.24
CA ALA A 2 -8.92 -5.23 -47.95
C ALA A 2 -10.11 -6.17 -47.90
N SER A 3 -10.09 -7.12 -46.96
CA SER A 3 -11.19 -8.02 -46.65
C SER A 3 -11.75 -7.66 -45.27
N SER A 4 -13.07 -7.57 -45.18
CA SER A 4 -13.80 -7.32 -43.94
C SER A 4 -13.44 -8.33 -42.85
N VAL A 5 -13.11 -7.84 -41.65
CA VAL A 5 -13.11 -8.65 -40.43
C VAL A 5 -14.56 -8.83 -39.98
N SER A 6 -14.97 -10.07 -39.74
CA SER A 6 -16.30 -10.44 -39.23
C SER A 6 -16.46 -10.11 -37.75
N ALA A 7 -17.66 -10.27 -37.20
CA ALA A 7 -17.91 -10.09 -35.77
C ALA A 7 -17.02 -11.06 -34.95
N ALA A 8 -16.19 -10.49 -34.06
CA ALA A 8 -15.24 -11.24 -33.24
C ALA A 8 -15.93 -12.22 -32.27
N ASN A 9 -15.36 -13.42 -32.15
CA ASN A 9 -15.95 -14.55 -31.44
C ASN A 9 -15.53 -14.56 -29.95
N TRP A 10 -16.03 -13.56 -29.22
CA TRP A 10 -15.80 -13.42 -27.79
C TRP A 10 -16.49 -14.53 -27.01
N GLN A 11 -15.70 -15.36 -26.33
CA GLN A 11 -16.19 -16.43 -25.47
C GLN A 11 -15.93 -16.04 -24.00
N GLY A 12 -17.00 -15.91 -23.21
CA GLY A 12 -16.94 -15.49 -21.81
C GLY A 12 -16.77 -16.65 -20.84
N TYR A 13 -15.84 -16.52 -19.89
CA TYR A 13 -15.33 -17.67 -19.14
C TYR A 13 -15.11 -17.51 -17.63
N ALA A 14 -15.13 -16.29 -17.09
CA ALA A 14 -15.08 -16.11 -15.64
C ALA A 14 -15.89 -14.89 -15.20
N ASP A 15 -16.92 -15.13 -14.37
CA ASP A 15 -17.62 -14.11 -13.60
C ASP A 15 -16.95 -14.02 -12.22
N ARG A 16 -16.10 -13.01 -12.02
CA ARG A 16 -15.71 -12.54 -10.68
C ARG A 16 -16.87 -11.73 -10.10
N PRO A 17 -16.99 -11.57 -8.76
CA PRO A 17 -18.05 -10.76 -8.14
C PRO A 17 -18.22 -9.34 -8.72
N ASN A 18 -17.12 -8.76 -9.22
CA ASN A 18 -17.04 -7.41 -9.76
C ASN A 18 -16.39 -7.32 -11.17
N ALA A 19 -16.19 -8.45 -11.88
CA ALA A 19 -15.60 -8.40 -13.23
C ALA A 19 -15.93 -9.63 -14.10
N LYS A 20 -16.01 -9.44 -15.42
CA LYS A 20 -16.20 -10.53 -16.40
C LYS A 20 -15.03 -10.59 -17.39
N PHE A 21 -14.46 -11.78 -17.58
CA PHE A 21 -13.39 -12.06 -18.55
C PHE A 21 -13.88 -12.82 -19.76
N GLU A 22 -13.48 -12.37 -20.95
CA GLU A 22 -13.75 -13.05 -22.22
C GLU A 22 -12.51 -13.01 -23.15
N VAL A 23 -12.29 -14.07 -23.91
CA VAL A 23 -11.17 -14.18 -24.88
C VAL A 23 -11.74 -14.23 -26.29
N ASP A 24 -11.08 -13.58 -27.24
CA ASP A 24 -11.42 -13.71 -28.66
C ASP A 24 -10.74 -14.96 -29.23
N ALA A 25 -11.53 -16.01 -29.48
CA ALA A 25 -11.02 -17.30 -29.91
C ALA A 25 -10.27 -17.23 -31.26
N ASP A 26 -10.64 -16.28 -32.13
CA ASP A 26 -10.04 -16.10 -33.44
C ASP A 26 -8.71 -15.31 -33.39
N SER A 27 -8.35 -14.78 -32.22
CA SER A 27 -7.10 -14.02 -31.99
C SER A 27 -5.91 -14.88 -31.51
N VAL A 28 -6.11 -16.18 -31.28
CA VAL A 28 -5.12 -17.06 -30.67
C VAL A 28 -4.08 -17.51 -31.70
N GLU A 29 -2.84 -17.07 -31.53
CA GLU A 29 -1.71 -17.43 -32.41
C GLU A 29 -0.53 -18.01 -31.61
N VAL A 30 0.07 -19.12 -32.08
CA VAL A 30 1.27 -19.70 -31.47
C VAL A 30 2.51 -19.35 -32.30
N ARG A 31 3.47 -18.63 -31.70
CA ARG A 31 4.78 -18.34 -32.31
C ARG A 31 5.89 -18.69 -31.32
N ASN A 32 6.88 -19.46 -31.76
CA ASN A 32 8.09 -19.80 -30.99
C ASN A 32 7.83 -20.37 -29.56
N GLY A 33 6.74 -21.13 -29.38
CA GLY A 33 6.34 -21.69 -28.07
C GLY A 33 5.51 -20.74 -27.19
N GLN A 34 5.33 -19.49 -27.62
CA GLN A 34 4.49 -18.49 -26.96
C GLN A 34 3.11 -18.38 -27.65
N VAL A 35 2.06 -18.19 -26.86
CA VAL A 35 0.67 -18.04 -27.31
C VAL A 35 0.24 -16.58 -27.16
N PHE A 36 -0.08 -15.94 -28.27
CA PHE A 36 -0.57 -14.56 -28.35
C PHE A 36 -2.09 -14.59 -28.44
N PHE A 37 -2.79 -13.74 -27.69
CA PHE A 37 -4.26 -13.64 -27.77
C PHE A 37 -4.76 -12.26 -27.30
N ALA A 38 -5.96 -11.89 -27.76
CA ALA A 38 -6.72 -10.75 -27.28
C ALA A 38 -7.77 -11.18 -26.24
N TYR A 39 -7.92 -10.41 -25.18
CA TYR A 39 -8.94 -10.60 -24.15
C TYR A 39 -9.63 -9.29 -23.80
N ARG A 40 -10.82 -9.38 -23.19
CA ARG A 40 -11.53 -8.24 -22.62
C ARG A 40 -11.93 -8.50 -21.17
N GLU A 41 -11.79 -7.46 -20.35
CA GLU A 41 -12.28 -7.42 -18.97
C GLU A 41 -13.41 -6.38 -18.88
N GLN A 42 -14.51 -6.74 -18.24
CA GLN A 42 -15.64 -5.84 -17.95
C GLN A 42 -15.78 -5.68 -16.44
N HIS A 43 -15.62 -4.47 -15.88
CA HIS A 43 -15.75 -4.24 -14.44
C HIS A 43 -17.17 -3.81 -14.04
N PHE A 44 -17.62 -4.27 -12.87
CA PHE A 44 -18.92 -3.95 -12.26
C PHE A 44 -18.71 -3.53 -10.80
N GLY A 45 -19.42 -2.51 -10.33
CA GLY A 45 -19.38 -2.13 -8.91
C GLY A 45 -20.25 -0.91 -8.59
N PRO A 46 -20.53 -0.63 -7.30
CA PRO A 46 -21.41 0.47 -6.89
C PRO A 46 -20.85 1.86 -7.23
N ALA A 47 -19.54 2.00 -7.45
CA ALA A 47 -18.90 3.21 -7.95
C ALA A 47 -19.03 3.42 -9.48
N TYR A 48 -19.52 2.40 -10.22
CA TYR A 48 -19.55 2.39 -11.68
C TYR A 48 -20.96 2.06 -12.20
N PRO A 49 -21.85 3.05 -12.41
CA PRO A 49 -23.21 2.82 -12.90
C PRO A 49 -23.30 2.31 -14.35
N LYS A 50 -22.16 2.14 -15.03
CA LYS A 50 -22.00 1.48 -16.34
C LYS A 50 -20.72 0.64 -16.31
N PRO A 51 -20.70 -0.56 -16.94
CA PRO A 51 -19.49 -1.37 -16.97
C PRO A 51 -18.39 -0.73 -17.80
N ILE A 52 -17.18 -0.68 -17.26
CA ILE A 52 -15.97 -0.29 -17.99
C ILE A 52 -15.45 -1.54 -18.71
N VAL A 53 -15.21 -1.43 -20.02
CA VAL A 53 -14.71 -2.55 -20.85
C VAL A 53 -13.32 -2.22 -21.38
N SER A 54 -12.33 -3.00 -21.00
CA SER A 54 -10.94 -2.88 -21.45
C SER A 54 -10.59 -4.06 -22.36
N THR A 55 -10.07 -3.80 -23.56
CA THR A 55 -9.52 -4.83 -24.46
C THR A 55 -8.00 -4.78 -24.46
N MET A 56 -7.36 -5.92 -24.27
CA MET A 56 -5.92 -6.05 -24.04
C MET A 56 -5.34 -7.26 -24.79
N TYR A 57 -4.03 -7.25 -25.03
CA TYR A 57 -3.30 -8.35 -25.66
C TYR A 57 -2.32 -8.98 -24.67
N ALA A 58 -2.19 -10.31 -24.68
CA ALA A 58 -1.33 -11.07 -23.77
C ALA A 58 -0.48 -12.13 -24.50
N ILE A 59 0.60 -12.55 -23.84
CA ILE A 59 1.58 -13.52 -24.35
C ILE A 59 1.82 -14.61 -23.28
N ALA A 60 1.50 -15.87 -23.57
CA ALA A 60 1.69 -17.00 -22.64
C ALA A 60 2.82 -17.94 -23.09
N ASP A 61 3.77 -18.23 -22.20
CA ASP A 61 4.72 -19.34 -22.38
C ASP A 61 4.11 -20.63 -21.81
N CYS A 62 3.95 -21.64 -22.67
CA CYS A 62 3.38 -22.93 -22.31
C CYS A 62 4.43 -24.05 -22.16
N ALA A 63 5.72 -23.76 -22.39
CA ALA A 63 6.82 -24.73 -22.34
C ALA A 63 7.44 -24.90 -20.94
N ALA A 64 7.15 -23.99 -19.99
CA ALA A 64 7.70 -23.97 -18.64
C ALA A 64 7.20 -25.11 -17.72
N ARG A 65 7.60 -26.36 -18.02
CA ARG A 65 7.35 -27.54 -17.16
C ARG A 65 8.60 -28.31 -16.72
N LYS A 66 9.82 -27.89 -17.09
CA LYS A 66 11.08 -28.54 -16.63
C LYS A 66 12.18 -27.53 -16.30
N ARG A 67 12.41 -27.38 -14.98
CA ARG A 67 13.47 -26.65 -14.26
C ARG A 67 13.54 -25.13 -14.49
N ALA A 68 13.69 -24.41 -13.38
CA ALA A 68 13.99 -22.99 -13.36
C ALA A 68 15.50 -22.80 -13.41
N ASP A 69 15.99 -22.24 -14.51
CA ASP A 69 17.10 -21.28 -14.52
C ASP A 69 17.11 -20.55 -15.86
N VAL A 70 16.73 -19.26 -15.87
CA VAL A 70 16.88 -18.37 -17.02
C VAL A 70 17.24 -16.97 -16.53
N SER A 71 18.53 -16.65 -16.61
CA SER A 71 18.98 -15.26 -16.72
C SER A 71 18.96 -14.87 -18.20
N GLY A 72 17.98 -14.07 -18.64
CA GLY A 72 17.83 -13.69 -20.04
C GLY A 72 17.22 -12.30 -20.19
N SER A 73 18.03 -11.33 -20.65
CA SER A 73 17.58 -9.96 -20.87
C SER A 73 16.82 -9.82 -22.20
N GLY A 74 15.48 -9.86 -22.15
CA GLY A 74 14.60 -9.56 -23.29
C GLY A 74 13.40 -8.74 -22.84
N LYS A 75 13.23 -7.52 -23.36
CA LYS A 75 12.09 -6.66 -23.01
C LYS A 75 10.84 -7.08 -23.78
N GLY A 76 10.00 -7.88 -23.13
CA GLY A 76 8.59 -8.10 -23.45
C GLY A 76 7.81 -8.29 -22.15
N TYR A 77 6.54 -7.90 -22.10
CA TYR A 77 5.72 -8.06 -20.90
C TYR A 77 5.42 -9.55 -20.67
N GLU A 78 5.93 -10.12 -19.57
CA GLU A 78 5.60 -11.47 -19.16
C GLU A 78 4.22 -11.52 -18.49
N LEU A 79 3.52 -12.66 -18.63
CA LEU A 79 2.15 -12.86 -18.14
C LEU A 79 1.98 -12.75 -16.60
N ARG A 80 3.06 -12.56 -15.84
CA ARG A 80 3.05 -12.49 -14.37
C ARG A 80 2.40 -11.22 -13.82
N ASP A 81 2.39 -10.14 -14.58
CA ASP A 81 1.96 -8.82 -14.07
C ASP A 81 0.44 -8.55 -14.22
N VAL A 82 -0.32 -9.47 -14.83
CA VAL A 82 -1.72 -9.23 -15.26
C VAL A 82 -2.77 -9.99 -14.44
N PHE A 83 -2.40 -11.08 -13.78
CA PHE A 83 -3.35 -11.95 -13.08
C PHE A 83 -2.95 -12.13 -11.63
N ASP A 84 -3.78 -11.64 -10.70
CA ASP A 84 -3.62 -11.90 -9.26
C ASP A 84 -4.79 -12.77 -8.77
N GLY A 85 -4.49 -13.82 -7.99
CA GLY A 85 -5.48 -14.75 -7.42
C GLY A 85 -5.47 -16.21 -7.92
N THR A 86 -6.26 -17.04 -7.23
CA THR A 86 -6.17 -18.52 -7.22
C THR A 86 -6.57 -19.26 -8.50
N ASP A 87 -7.04 -18.56 -9.54
CA ASP A 87 -7.51 -19.16 -10.80
C ASP A 87 -6.48 -19.13 -11.95
N GLN A 88 -5.29 -18.54 -11.73
CA GLN A 88 -4.18 -18.51 -12.69
C GLN A 88 -3.93 -19.90 -13.31
N ALA A 89 -3.93 -20.95 -12.49
CA ALA A 89 -3.64 -22.31 -12.93
C ALA A 89 -4.72 -22.87 -13.87
N ALA A 90 -6.00 -22.52 -13.67
CA ALA A 90 -7.09 -22.99 -14.53
C ALA A 90 -7.08 -22.26 -15.88
N GLN A 91 -6.86 -20.95 -15.86
CA GLN A 91 -6.82 -20.08 -17.04
C GLN A 91 -5.59 -20.36 -17.91
N LEU A 92 -4.40 -20.44 -17.31
CA LEU A 92 -3.17 -20.79 -18.02
C LEU A 92 -3.21 -22.24 -18.55
N ALA A 93 -3.75 -23.19 -17.77
CA ALA A 93 -3.93 -24.57 -18.24
C ALA A 93 -5.08 -24.76 -19.24
N LEU A 94 -5.82 -23.71 -19.60
CA LEU A 94 -6.78 -23.68 -20.70
C LEU A 94 -6.16 -23.10 -21.97
N VAL A 95 -5.54 -21.92 -21.88
CA VAL A 95 -4.76 -21.31 -22.99
C VAL A 95 -3.68 -22.29 -23.46
N CYS A 96 -2.95 -22.88 -22.53
CA CYS A 96 -1.97 -23.90 -22.86
C CYS A 96 -2.58 -25.25 -23.26
N ARG A 97 -3.85 -25.56 -22.96
CA ARG A 97 -4.52 -26.76 -23.51
C ARG A 97 -4.84 -26.59 -24.99
N LEU A 98 -5.31 -25.41 -25.37
CA LEU A 98 -5.55 -25.04 -26.77
C LEU A 98 -4.24 -25.10 -27.58
N ALA A 99 -3.13 -24.65 -26.98
CA ALA A 99 -1.80 -24.80 -27.59
C ALA A 99 -1.23 -26.23 -27.57
N HIS A 100 -1.46 -27.03 -26.51
CA HIS A 100 -0.90 -28.39 -26.42
C HIS A 100 -1.55 -29.38 -27.38
N LEU A 101 -2.76 -29.10 -27.85
CA LEU A 101 -3.39 -29.81 -28.98
C LEU A 101 -2.57 -29.70 -30.28
N ALA A 102 -1.50 -28.89 -30.32
CA ALA A 102 -0.61 -28.68 -31.47
C ALA A 102 0.83 -29.25 -31.35
N GLY A 103 1.26 -29.93 -30.27
CA GLY A 103 2.59 -30.61 -30.23
C GLY A 103 3.16 -31.00 -28.83
N GLY A 104 4.29 -31.74 -28.77
CA GLY A 104 4.91 -32.14 -27.47
C GLY A 104 6.31 -32.83 -27.45
N GLU A 105 6.92 -32.82 -26.24
CA GLU A 105 8.07 -33.58 -25.63
C GLU A 105 9.49 -33.60 -26.34
N ALA A 106 10.69 -33.75 -25.70
CA ALA A 106 11.12 -34.17 -24.33
C ALA A 106 12.62 -33.86 -23.90
N ARG A 107 12.88 -33.77 -22.56
CA ARG A 107 13.96 -34.37 -21.67
C ARG A 107 15.46 -33.88 -21.56
N ASP A 108 16.12 -34.24 -20.43
CA ASP A 108 17.43 -33.77 -19.81
C ASP A 108 18.09 -34.87 -18.89
N PRO A 109 19.45 -34.94 -18.62
CA PRO A 109 20.03 -34.84 -17.22
C PRO A 109 21.57 -34.54 -16.96
N ALA A 110 21.91 -33.56 -16.08
CA ALA A 110 22.83 -33.56 -14.88
C ALA A 110 24.37 -33.95 -14.84
N LEU A 111 25.17 -33.37 -13.88
CA LEU A 111 26.04 -34.06 -12.84
C LEU A 111 26.90 -33.18 -11.82
N ARG A 112 26.81 -33.42 -10.48
CA ARG A 112 27.84 -33.53 -9.34
C ARG A 112 28.90 -32.40 -8.99
N VAL A 113 29.58 -32.22 -7.80
CA VAL A 113 29.53 -32.62 -6.32
C VAL A 113 30.62 -31.86 -5.44
N ALA A 114 30.58 -31.91 -4.07
CA ALA A 114 31.65 -31.63 -3.02
C ALA A 114 31.71 -30.21 -2.32
N GLN A 115 32.28 -29.91 -1.09
CA GLN A 115 32.72 -30.66 0.14
C GLN A 115 32.99 -29.78 1.43
N GLN A 116 32.84 -30.37 2.65
CA GLN A 116 33.47 -30.19 4.03
C GLN A 116 33.49 -28.90 4.95
N ARG A 117 32.77 -29.01 6.11
CA ARG A 117 33.09 -28.73 7.58
C ARG A 117 33.39 -27.30 8.15
N PRO A 118 33.28 -27.03 9.50
CA PRO A 118 32.67 -27.72 10.68
C PRO A 118 31.71 -26.83 11.56
N ALA A 119 31.26 -27.30 12.76
CA ALA A 119 30.08 -26.83 13.54
C ALA A 119 30.29 -26.52 15.06
N PRO A 120 29.43 -25.70 15.70
CA PRO A 120 29.01 -25.82 17.13
C PRO A 120 27.56 -25.32 17.49
N SER A 121 26.93 -25.49 18.68
CA SER A 121 26.69 -26.68 19.55
C SER A 121 25.82 -26.33 20.81
N SER A 122 24.65 -26.96 21.03
CA SER A 122 23.90 -27.00 22.33
C SER A 122 23.15 -28.34 22.49
N ALA A 123 22.70 -28.71 23.71
CA ALA A 123 22.25 -30.07 24.02
C ALA A 123 20.76 -30.32 23.74
N GLU A 124 20.45 -31.30 22.87
CA GLU A 124 19.12 -31.59 22.32
C GLU A 124 18.76 -33.10 22.58
N ASP A 125 17.53 -33.45 23.04
CA ASP A 125 17.11 -34.87 23.31
C ASP A 125 16.65 -35.59 22.03
N TRP A 126 17.62 -35.83 21.13
CA TRP A 126 17.37 -36.53 19.86
C TRP A 126 17.27 -38.05 20.02
N ARG A 127 16.06 -38.56 19.87
CA ARG A 127 15.80 -40.00 19.83
C ARG A 127 15.94 -40.51 18.41
N THR A 128 16.89 -41.42 18.21
CA THR A 128 17.07 -42.11 16.93
C THR A 128 15.92 -43.08 16.74
N TYR A 129 15.08 -42.83 15.74
CA TYR A 129 13.95 -43.70 15.41
C TYR A 129 14.21 -44.58 14.18
N ASP A 130 15.23 -44.24 13.40
CA ASP A 130 15.57 -44.90 12.13
C ASP A 130 17.07 -44.81 11.86
N ARG A 131 17.63 -45.91 11.34
CA ARG A 131 19.05 -46.07 11.02
C ARG A 131 19.15 -46.87 9.72
N GLY A 132 19.06 -46.17 8.60
CA GLY A 132 19.34 -46.71 7.27
C GLY A 132 20.84 -46.92 7.03
N ALA A 133 21.18 -47.50 5.88
CA ALA A 133 22.57 -47.82 5.53
C ALA A 133 23.50 -46.60 5.43
N THR A 134 22.95 -45.40 5.16
CA THR A 134 23.69 -44.15 5.02
C THR A 134 23.05 -42.96 5.73
N THR A 135 21.99 -43.17 6.51
CA THR A 135 21.19 -42.12 7.18
C THR A 135 20.76 -42.55 8.58
N VAL A 136 20.85 -41.64 9.54
CA VAL A 136 20.33 -41.77 10.89
C VAL A 136 19.30 -40.67 11.09
N ARG A 137 18.03 -41.02 11.23
CA ARG A 137 16.97 -40.02 11.48
C ARG A 137 16.62 -39.98 12.95
N GLN A 138 16.45 -38.76 13.45
CA GLN A 138 16.20 -38.50 14.85
C GLN A 138 15.02 -37.55 15.01
N LEU A 139 14.27 -37.73 16.09
CA LEU A 139 13.15 -36.87 16.50
C LEU A 139 13.50 -36.29 17.87
N ASP A 140 13.34 -34.97 18.03
CA ASP A 140 13.58 -34.27 19.29
C ASP A 140 12.38 -34.52 20.21
N ALA A 141 12.55 -35.35 21.23
CA ALA A 141 11.44 -35.74 22.09
C ALA A 141 10.88 -34.56 22.90
N GLY A 142 11.67 -33.52 23.16
CA GLY A 142 11.22 -32.30 23.85
C GLY A 142 10.36 -31.38 22.97
N SER A 143 10.39 -31.56 21.66
CA SER A 143 9.61 -30.76 20.71
C SER A 143 8.17 -31.23 20.49
N VAL A 144 7.81 -32.43 20.96
CA VAL A 144 6.52 -33.07 20.67
C VAL A 144 5.38 -32.34 21.37
N LYS A 145 4.42 -31.84 20.61
CA LYS A 145 3.21 -31.15 21.10
C LYS A 145 1.98 -31.75 20.44
N ALA A 146 0.88 -31.87 21.17
CA ALA A 146 -0.38 -32.43 20.68
C ALA A 146 -1.55 -31.46 20.94
N HIS A 147 -2.42 -31.28 19.95
CA HIS A 147 -3.58 -30.38 19.98
C HIS A 147 -4.53 -30.77 18.84
N ASP A 148 -5.83 -30.88 19.11
CA ASP A 148 -6.88 -31.18 18.12
C ASP A 148 -6.61 -32.40 17.22
N GLY A 149 -6.06 -33.48 17.79
CA GLY A 149 -5.73 -34.73 17.08
C GLY A 149 -4.42 -34.68 16.27
N LEU A 150 -3.90 -33.48 16.03
CA LEU A 150 -2.62 -33.23 15.39
C LEU A 150 -1.47 -33.26 16.40
N VAL A 151 -0.30 -33.67 15.90
CA VAL A 151 0.96 -33.77 16.64
C VAL A 151 2.06 -33.07 15.87
N TRP A 152 2.67 -32.06 16.48
CA TRP A 152 3.83 -31.33 15.97
C TRP A 152 5.09 -31.87 16.63
N PHE A 153 6.17 -31.97 15.87
CA PHE A 153 7.48 -32.39 16.36
C PHE A 153 8.59 -31.89 15.44
N ASN A 154 9.80 -31.79 15.96
CA ASN A 154 11.00 -31.53 15.20
C ASN A 154 11.73 -32.86 14.92
N TYR A 155 12.17 -33.05 13.67
CA TYR A 155 12.98 -34.18 13.24
C TYR A 155 14.24 -33.69 12.49
N ARG A 156 15.28 -34.52 12.39
CA ARG A 156 16.46 -34.27 11.54
C ARG A 156 16.97 -35.55 10.91
N GLU A 157 17.64 -35.42 9.77
CA GLU A 157 18.25 -36.54 9.03
C GLU A 157 19.77 -36.36 8.95
N LEU A 158 20.50 -37.18 9.71
CA LEU A 158 21.95 -37.19 9.76
C LEU A 158 22.48 -38.21 8.74
N GLN A 159 22.99 -37.76 7.60
CA GLN A 159 23.71 -38.65 6.67
C GLN A 159 25.05 -39.10 7.27
N SER A 160 25.49 -40.32 6.93
CA SER A 160 26.71 -40.95 7.46
C SER A 160 28.02 -40.40 6.87
N TYR A 161 27.94 -39.45 5.94
CA TYR A 161 29.05 -38.71 5.36
C TYR A 161 28.81 -37.20 5.52
N ASP A 162 29.85 -36.36 5.38
CA ASP A 162 29.87 -34.92 5.70
C ASP A 162 28.80 -34.08 4.96
N ALA A 163 27.53 -34.19 5.35
CA ALA A 163 26.44 -33.35 4.87
C ALA A 163 26.58 -31.92 5.43
N PRO A 164 26.21 -30.89 4.65
CA PRO A 164 26.21 -29.50 5.12
C PRO A 164 25.43 -29.32 6.42
N GLU A 165 25.88 -28.41 7.27
CA GLU A 165 25.24 -28.11 8.57
C GLU A 165 23.77 -27.69 8.43
N ALA A 166 23.38 -27.15 7.28
CA ALA A 166 21.99 -26.87 6.90
C ALA A 166 21.06 -28.11 6.99
N PHE A 167 21.56 -29.33 6.75
CA PHE A 167 20.78 -30.57 6.87
C PHE A 167 20.73 -31.14 8.30
N ARG A 168 21.50 -30.56 9.24
CA ARG A 168 21.38 -30.86 10.68
C ARG A 168 20.33 -30.01 11.37
N ARG A 169 19.80 -28.98 10.70
CA ARG A 169 18.76 -28.10 11.23
C ARG A 169 17.48 -28.91 11.51
N PRO A 170 16.81 -28.69 12.65
CA PRO A 170 15.50 -29.29 12.91
C PRO A 170 14.50 -28.89 11.83
N LEU A 171 13.78 -29.88 11.28
CA LEU A 171 12.61 -29.69 10.43
C LEU A 171 11.35 -29.99 11.25
N SER A 172 10.34 -29.12 11.19
CA SER A 172 9.08 -29.35 11.91
C SER A 172 8.09 -30.17 11.09
N GLY A 173 7.71 -31.35 11.59
CA GLY A 173 6.65 -32.20 11.07
C GLY A 173 5.31 -31.97 11.77
N VAL A 174 4.21 -32.35 11.10
CA VAL A 174 2.86 -32.41 11.67
C VAL A 174 2.19 -33.71 11.23
N VAL A 175 1.57 -34.44 12.15
CA VAL A 175 0.90 -35.73 11.91
C VAL A 175 -0.46 -35.74 12.58
N ASP A 176 -1.51 -36.21 11.87
CA ASP A 176 -2.79 -36.56 12.49
C ASP A 176 -2.72 -38.00 13.05
N CYS A 177 -2.87 -38.14 14.36
CA CYS A 177 -2.81 -39.44 15.04
C CYS A 177 -4.18 -40.14 15.18
N GLY A 178 -5.25 -39.51 14.70
CA GLY A 178 -6.62 -40.04 14.62
C GLY A 178 -7.01 -40.52 13.21
N ALA A 179 -6.34 -40.06 12.16
CA ALA A 179 -6.62 -40.39 10.75
C ALA A 179 -6.47 -41.89 10.42
N ARG A 180 -7.55 -42.67 10.56
CA ARG A 180 -7.60 -44.09 10.21
C ARG A 180 -7.94 -44.28 8.73
N ARG A 181 -6.88 -44.36 7.90
CA ARG A 181 -6.82 -44.65 6.44
C ARG A 181 -6.83 -43.40 5.53
N GLY A 182 -6.05 -43.47 4.45
CA GLY A 182 -5.66 -42.33 3.62
C GLY A 182 -6.70 -41.89 2.59
N ALA A 183 -7.77 -41.23 3.01
CA ALA A 183 -8.72 -40.57 2.11
C ALA A 183 -8.96 -39.07 2.42
N ASP A 184 -8.86 -38.63 3.69
CA ASP A 184 -9.22 -37.27 4.10
C ASP A 184 -8.01 -36.36 4.43
N VAL A 185 -6.99 -36.33 3.55
CA VAL A 185 -5.85 -35.40 3.67
C VAL A 185 -5.54 -34.71 2.34
N ASP A 186 -6.50 -33.95 1.79
CA ASP A 186 -6.25 -33.01 0.70
C ASP A 186 -6.39 -31.56 1.21
N ARG A 187 -5.30 -31.03 1.78
CA ARG A 187 -5.10 -29.61 2.12
C ARG A 187 -3.61 -29.23 2.26
N GLY A 188 -2.89 -29.24 1.14
CA GLY A 188 -1.81 -28.27 0.87
C GLY A 188 -0.50 -28.35 1.67
N ARG A 189 -0.17 -29.46 2.35
CA ARG A 189 1.18 -29.73 2.91
C ARG A 189 1.55 -31.18 2.67
N TYR A 190 2.86 -31.48 2.63
CA TYR A 190 3.44 -32.80 2.33
C TYR A 190 2.61 -33.96 2.88
N THR A 191 1.73 -34.49 2.03
CA THR A 191 1.07 -35.77 2.30
C THR A 191 2.11 -36.85 2.10
N LEU A 192 2.35 -37.64 3.13
CA LEU A 192 2.84 -39.00 2.96
C LEU A 192 1.72 -39.83 2.29
N ARG A 193 1.48 -39.58 1.00
CA ARG A 193 0.69 -40.49 0.15
C ARG A 193 1.48 -41.79 0.09
N ASP A 194 0.80 -42.88 0.42
CA ASP A 194 1.31 -44.25 0.49
C ASP A 194 2.31 -44.55 1.63
N VAL A 195 1.93 -44.25 2.88
CA VAL A 195 2.47 -44.97 4.05
C VAL A 195 1.99 -46.43 4.00
N LEU A 196 2.74 -47.28 3.29
CA LEU A 196 2.51 -48.72 3.29
C LEU A 196 2.85 -49.29 4.68
N GLU A 197 2.04 -50.20 5.21
CA GLU A 197 2.33 -50.90 6.46
C GLU A 197 3.69 -51.60 6.39
N GLY A 198 4.47 -51.51 7.47
CA GLY A 198 5.85 -52.02 7.51
C GLY A 198 6.92 -51.11 6.89
N THR A 199 6.56 -49.92 6.39
CA THR A 199 7.56 -48.94 5.92
C THR A 199 8.17 -48.12 7.06
N GLN A 200 9.36 -47.60 6.77
CA GLN A 200 10.14 -46.66 7.60
C GLN A 200 9.37 -45.36 7.95
N GLN A 201 8.35 -45.01 7.16
CA GLN A 201 7.47 -43.85 7.41
C GLN A 201 6.33 -44.19 8.38
N ALA A 202 5.82 -45.42 8.41
CA ALA A 202 4.82 -45.83 9.41
C ALA A 202 5.39 -45.73 10.84
N SER A 203 6.63 -46.19 11.03
CA SER A 203 7.34 -46.10 12.32
C SER A 203 7.59 -44.67 12.80
N GLN A 204 7.66 -43.69 11.88
CA GLN A 204 7.76 -42.26 12.21
C GLN A 204 6.48 -41.73 12.84
N LEU A 205 5.34 -42.00 12.19
CA LEU A 205 4.03 -41.60 12.71
C LEU A 205 3.77 -42.27 14.07
N ASP A 206 4.01 -43.57 14.19
CA ASP A 206 3.76 -44.30 15.44
C ASP A 206 4.56 -43.75 16.62
N LEU A 207 5.85 -43.44 16.46
CA LEU A 207 6.65 -42.88 17.54
C LEU A 207 6.19 -41.47 17.93
N ALA A 208 5.91 -40.60 16.96
CA ALA A 208 5.40 -39.26 17.23
C ALA A 208 4.05 -39.32 17.97
N CYS A 209 3.14 -40.20 17.53
CA CYS A 209 1.85 -40.42 18.15
C CYS A 209 1.94 -41.08 19.55
N GLN A 210 2.94 -41.93 19.80
CA GLN A 210 3.20 -42.49 21.13
C GLN A 210 3.72 -41.44 22.11
N LEU A 211 4.69 -40.61 21.69
CA LEU A 211 5.21 -39.51 22.50
C LEU A 211 4.12 -38.47 22.80
N ALA A 212 3.27 -38.15 21.82
CA ALA A 212 2.10 -37.30 22.01
C ALA A 212 1.09 -37.89 22.98
N LYS A 213 0.76 -39.19 22.89
CA LYS A 213 -0.13 -39.86 23.85
C LYS A 213 0.44 -39.91 25.26
N ALA A 214 1.76 -40.05 25.41
CA ALA A 214 2.43 -39.96 26.71
C ALA A 214 2.34 -38.55 27.30
N ALA A 215 2.53 -37.50 26.48
CA ALA A 215 2.36 -36.11 26.90
C ALA A 215 0.89 -35.73 27.18
N ALA A 216 -0.06 -36.34 26.48
CA ALA A 216 -1.50 -36.11 26.63
C ALA A 216 -2.20 -37.04 27.64
N SER A 217 -1.43 -37.71 28.52
CA SER A 217 -2.01 -38.57 29.57
C SER A 217 -2.97 -37.76 30.47
N PRO A 218 -4.18 -38.26 30.80
CA PRO A 218 -5.17 -37.51 31.57
C PRO A 218 -4.67 -36.96 32.92
N GLU A 219 -3.71 -37.62 33.56
CA GLU A 219 -3.09 -37.15 34.82
C GLU A 219 -2.35 -35.81 34.67
N ALA A 220 -1.83 -35.48 33.48
CA ALA A 220 -1.15 -34.21 33.22
C ALA A 220 -2.13 -33.07 32.87
N ALA A 221 -3.28 -33.40 32.27
CA ALA A 221 -4.26 -32.41 31.79
C ALA A 221 -5.40 -32.11 32.78
N ALA A 222 -5.74 -33.04 33.68
CA ALA A 222 -6.91 -32.92 34.56
C ALA A 222 -6.67 -32.11 35.86
N ALA A 223 -5.46 -31.62 36.11
CA ALA A 223 -5.04 -31.09 37.42
C ALA A 223 -4.86 -29.56 37.49
N ALA A 224 -5.13 -28.82 36.42
CA ALA A 224 -5.17 -27.36 36.43
C ALA A 224 -6.63 -26.88 36.42
N PRO A 225 -7.27 -26.62 37.58
CA PRO A 225 -8.54 -25.91 37.58
C PRO A 225 -8.34 -24.55 36.88
N ALA A 226 -9.29 -24.18 36.00
CA ALA A 226 -9.24 -22.88 35.34
C ALA A 226 -9.01 -21.79 36.41
N PRO A 227 -7.95 -20.96 36.28
CA PRO A 227 -7.50 -20.11 37.36
C PRO A 227 -8.65 -19.21 37.80
N GLN A 228 -9.05 -19.34 39.07
CA GLN A 228 -10.15 -18.56 39.63
C GLN A 228 -9.70 -17.10 39.74
N ILE A 229 -10.02 -16.32 38.70
CA ILE A 229 -9.85 -14.87 38.68
C ILE A 229 -10.60 -14.31 39.88
N SER A 230 -9.89 -13.68 40.82
CA SER A 230 -10.57 -13.10 41.98
C SER A 230 -11.48 -11.96 41.53
N ARG A 231 -12.51 -11.64 42.33
CA ARG A 231 -13.43 -10.55 41.99
C ARG A 231 -12.69 -9.22 41.71
N ALA A 232 -11.64 -8.91 42.48
CA ALA A 232 -10.85 -7.71 42.30
C ALA A 232 -9.96 -7.76 41.03
N ASP A 233 -9.46 -8.94 40.65
CA ASP A 233 -8.78 -9.14 39.36
C ASP A 233 -9.76 -8.95 38.20
N ALA A 234 -10.98 -9.49 38.33
CA ALA A 234 -12.01 -9.39 37.30
C ALA A 234 -12.49 -7.95 37.09
N GLU A 235 -12.74 -7.20 38.18
CA GLU A 235 -13.11 -5.78 38.09
C GLU A 235 -11.99 -4.96 37.41
N MET A 236 -10.72 -5.20 37.76
CA MET A 236 -9.55 -4.54 37.14
C MET A 236 -9.36 -4.90 35.66
N LEU A 237 -9.47 -6.19 35.30
CA LEU A 237 -9.38 -6.64 33.92
C LEU A 237 -10.56 -6.14 33.08
N TRP A 238 -11.75 -6.03 33.66
CA TRP A 238 -12.92 -5.50 32.96
C TRP A 238 -12.76 -4.00 32.67
N GLU A 239 -12.29 -3.20 33.62
CA GLU A 239 -11.94 -1.79 33.35
C GLU A 239 -10.95 -1.69 32.18
N GLU A 240 -9.86 -2.46 32.22
CA GLU A 240 -8.86 -2.45 31.15
C GLU A 240 -9.45 -2.91 29.80
N ALA A 241 -10.35 -3.90 29.78
CA ALA A 241 -11.07 -4.33 28.58
C ALA A 241 -11.95 -3.22 27.99
N VAL A 242 -12.68 -2.50 28.84
CA VAL A 242 -13.56 -1.38 28.43
C VAL A 242 -12.73 -0.24 27.84
N TYR A 243 -11.60 0.11 28.46
CA TYR A 243 -10.76 1.23 28.02
C TYR A 243 -9.79 0.89 26.89
N THR A 244 -9.58 -0.40 26.61
CA THR A 244 -8.85 -0.88 25.43
C THR A 244 -9.70 -0.81 24.16
N PHE A 245 -11.02 -0.97 24.29
CA PHE A 245 -11.92 -0.93 23.14
C PHE A 245 -11.95 0.47 22.50
N ASP A 246 -11.79 0.53 21.18
CA ASP A 246 -11.65 1.77 20.40
C ASP A 246 -12.88 2.12 19.55
N GLY A 247 -13.95 1.33 19.63
CA GLY A 247 -15.15 1.49 18.80
C GLY A 247 -15.20 0.59 17.57
N LEU A 248 -14.14 -0.19 17.30
CA LEU A 248 -13.97 -0.91 16.05
C LEU A 248 -13.79 -2.42 16.22
N SER A 249 -14.25 -3.17 15.22
CA SER A 249 -13.82 -4.54 14.94
C SER A 249 -13.03 -4.60 13.63
N TYR A 250 -12.09 -5.53 13.59
CA TYR A 250 -11.05 -5.63 12.59
C TYR A 250 -11.09 -6.98 11.88
N ASP A 251 -11.05 -6.93 10.54
CA ASP A 251 -10.63 -8.07 9.74
C ASP A 251 -9.17 -7.83 9.36
N TYR A 252 -8.30 -8.80 9.63
CA TYR A 252 -6.87 -8.67 9.35
C TYR A 252 -6.20 -10.01 9.08
N THR A 253 -5.09 -9.95 8.35
CA THR A 253 -4.27 -11.11 7.99
C THR A 253 -2.87 -10.92 8.55
N THR A 254 -2.37 -11.89 9.30
CA THR A 254 -0.97 -11.90 9.76
C THR A 254 -0.09 -12.71 8.82
N TYR A 255 1.07 -12.17 8.47
CA TYR A 255 2.15 -12.82 7.73
C TYR A 255 3.32 -13.04 8.69
N ARG A 256 3.86 -14.26 8.79
CA ARG A 256 4.96 -14.60 9.71
C ARG A 256 6.27 -14.82 8.95
N PHE A 257 7.36 -14.34 9.55
CA PHE A 257 8.73 -14.34 9.03
C PHE A 257 9.70 -14.81 10.11
N ILE A 258 10.83 -15.37 9.70
CA ILE A 258 11.86 -15.85 10.64
C ILE A 258 12.84 -14.73 11.06
N SER A 259 12.78 -13.56 10.42
CA SER A 259 13.64 -12.42 10.73
C SER A 259 12.97 -11.07 10.46
N GLN A 260 13.46 -10.02 11.12
CA GLN A 260 13.00 -8.65 10.91
C GLN A 260 13.31 -8.15 9.50
N ASP A 261 14.48 -8.53 8.95
CA ASP A 261 14.93 -8.11 7.62
C ASP A 261 14.02 -8.67 6.52
N GLU A 262 13.64 -9.94 6.61
CA GLU A 262 12.69 -10.60 5.70
C GLU A 262 11.31 -9.93 5.74
N ALA A 263 10.79 -9.66 6.94
CA ALA A 263 9.54 -8.93 7.14
C ALA A 263 9.61 -7.50 6.57
N THR A 264 10.74 -6.81 6.75
CA THR A 264 10.97 -5.45 6.23
C THR A 264 11.09 -5.46 4.70
N HIS A 265 11.72 -6.48 4.11
CA HIS A 265 11.84 -6.66 2.67
C HIS A 265 10.46 -6.90 2.01
N CYS A 266 9.61 -7.70 2.65
CA CYS A 266 8.21 -7.93 2.25
C CYS A 266 7.37 -6.64 2.27
N LEU A 267 7.67 -5.68 3.16
CA LEU A 267 7.04 -4.36 3.15
C LEU A 267 7.54 -3.48 2.00
N ALA A 268 8.85 -3.43 1.78
CA ALA A 268 9.46 -2.55 0.78
C ALA A 268 9.04 -2.90 -0.66
N ASN A 269 8.99 -4.19 -1.00
CA ASN A 269 8.89 -4.63 -2.40
C ASN A 269 7.46 -5.00 -2.85
N TRP A 270 6.46 -4.88 -1.97
CA TRP A 270 5.06 -5.35 -2.14
C TRP A 270 4.89 -6.87 -2.40
N GLN A 271 5.83 -7.50 -3.07
CA GLN A 271 5.98 -8.94 -3.24
C GLN A 271 6.63 -9.54 -1.98
N CYS A 272 5.82 -9.93 -1.01
CA CYS A 272 6.27 -10.90 -0.01
C CYS A 272 6.41 -12.24 -0.73
N PRO A 273 7.52 -12.99 -0.55
CA PRO A 273 7.65 -14.31 -1.18
C PRO A 273 6.46 -15.18 -0.81
N LEU A 274 5.90 -15.90 -1.79
CA LEU A 274 4.72 -16.76 -1.61
C LEU A 274 4.92 -17.84 -0.53
N ASP A 275 6.18 -18.13 -0.20
CA ASP A 275 6.59 -19.04 0.86
C ASP A 275 6.47 -18.45 2.28
N ALA A 276 6.05 -17.19 2.45
CA ALA A 276 5.77 -16.59 3.76
C ALA A 276 4.74 -17.43 4.54
N HIS A 277 5.23 -18.23 5.49
CA HIS A 277 4.45 -19.34 6.05
C HIS A 277 3.36 -18.86 7.04
N ARG A 278 2.13 -19.32 6.78
CA ARG A 278 0.89 -19.06 7.55
C ARG A 278 0.39 -17.61 7.51
N LEU A 279 -0.53 -17.39 6.58
CA LEU A 279 -1.67 -16.50 6.73
C LEU A 279 -2.54 -17.03 7.88
N ASP A 280 -2.64 -16.29 8.99
CA ASP A 280 -3.76 -16.42 9.94
C ASP A 280 -4.69 -15.22 9.67
N GLN A 281 -5.91 -15.51 9.21
CA GLN A 281 -6.90 -14.50 8.87
C GLN A 281 -7.93 -14.41 9.99
N ARG A 282 -8.02 -13.24 10.61
CA ARG A 282 -8.99 -12.90 11.65
C ARG A 282 -10.08 -12.01 11.09
N THR A 283 -11.29 -12.17 11.61
CA THR A 283 -12.47 -11.43 11.17
C THR A 283 -13.32 -11.02 12.37
N GLY A 284 -13.72 -9.75 12.40
CA GLY A 284 -14.55 -9.19 13.46
C GLY A 284 -13.91 -9.13 14.85
N GLU A 285 -12.59 -9.29 14.99
CA GLU A 285 -11.93 -9.18 16.30
C GLU A 285 -11.91 -7.72 16.78
N ARG A 286 -12.35 -7.47 18.00
CA ARG A 286 -12.28 -6.13 18.62
C ARG A 286 -10.86 -5.80 19.09
N SER A 287 -10.52 -4.52 19.21
CA SER A 287 -9.19 -4.12 19.71
C SER A 287 -8.86 -4.70 21.09
N ASN A 288 -9.86 -4.88 21.96
CA ASN A 288 -9.73 -5.51 23.28
C ASN A 288 -9.75 -7.05 23.28
N GLU A 289 -9.91 -7.68 22.12
CA GLU A 289 -9.84 -9.14 21.90
C GLU A 289 -8.52 -9.53 21.19
N ILE A 290 -7.89 -8.59 20.48
CA ILE A 290 -6.57 -8.75 19.86
C ILE A 290 -5.48 -8.81 20.93
N ALA A 291 -4.48 -9.68 20.74
CA ALA A 291 -3.36 -9.86 21.66
C ALA A 291 -2.54 -8.56 21.87
N PRO A 292 -2.10 -8.21 23.10
CA PRO A 292 -1.48 -6.92 23.39
C PRO A 292 -0.25 -6.58 22.53
N TRP A 293 0.58 -7.57 22.19
CA TRP A 293 1.78 -7.36 21.36
C TRP A 293 1.44 -7.04 19.90
N LEU A 294 0.29 -7.50 19.40
CA LEU A 294 -0.15 -7.33 18.01
C LEU A 294 -1.11 -6.15 17.83
N ARG A 295 -1.81 -5.74 18.89
CA ARG A 295 -2.87 -4.72 18.88
C ARG A 295 -2.45 -3.43 18.19
N ASP A 296 -1.32 -2.86 18.57
CA ASP A 296 -0.90 -1.56 18.04
C ASP A 296 -0.71 -1.61 16.51
N ALA A 297 -0.21 -2.72 15.97
CA ALA A 297 -0.13 -2.91 14.52
C ALA A 297 -1.51 -2.98 13.86
N VAL A 298 -2.46 -3.77 14.40
CA VAL A 298 -3.81 -3.86 13.81
C VAL A 298 -4.56 -2.52 13.90
N VAL A 299 -4.50 -1.85 15.05
CA VAL A 299 -5.23 -0.59 15.30
C VAL A 299 -4.65 0.59 14.51
N THR A 300 -3.33 0.62 14.26
CA THR A 300 -2.68 1.73 13.53
C THR A 300 -2.58 1.52 12.02
N THR A 301 -2.53 0.30 11.50
CA THR A 301 -2.41 0.03 10.05
C THR A 301 -3.70 0.36 9.29
N LEU A 302 -3.64 1.35 8.40
CA LEU A 302 -4.80 1.92 7.72
C LEU A 302 -5.22 1.08 6.52
N GLY A 303 -6.38 0.41 6.62
CA GLY A 303 -6.92 -0.41 5.52
C GLY A 303 -5.89 -1.40 4.98
N ASP A 304 -5.89 -1.58 3.66
CA ASP A 304 -5.05 -2.56 2.93
C ASP A 304 -3.53 -2.35 3.04
N GLU A 305 -3.07 -1.32 3.76
CA GLU A 305 -1.68 -1.18 4.16
C GLU A 305 -1.17 -2.37 4.98
N ARG A 306 0.15 -2.44 5.12
CA ARG A 306 0.84 -3.43 5.94
C ARG A 306 1.52 -2.76 7.13
N SER A 307 1.41 -3.36 8.31
CA SER A 307 2.08 -2.88 9.51
C SER A 307 3.59 -2.98 9.39
N ARG A 308 4.30 -2.21 10.22
CA ARG A 308 5.71 -2.51 10.49
C ARG A 308 5.85 -3.92 11.09
N PRO A 309 7.03 -4.57 10.97
CA PRO A 309 7.25 -5.88 11.57
C PRO A 309 7.15 -5.79 13.09
N VAL A 310 6.41 -6.71 13.69
CA VAL A 310 6.21 -6.84 15.13
C VAL A 310 6.69 -8.21 15.59
N HIS A 311 7.41 -8.27 16.69
CA HIS A 311 7.88 -9.54 17.27
C HIS A 311 6.75 -10.25 18.02
N ASP A 312 6.51 -11.53 17.72
CA ASP A 312 5.64 -12.45 18.48
C ASP A 312 6.45 -13.09 19.61
N PRO A 313 6.31 -12.63 20.88
CA PRO A 313 7.14 -13.12 21.98
C PRO A 313 6.85 -14.58 22.37
N LYS A 314 5.80 -15.22 21.82
CA LYS A 314 5.48 -16.63 22.08
C LYS A 314 6.14 -17.57 21.07
N THR A 315 6.42 -17.10 19.86
CA THR A 315 7.01 -17.92 18.78
C THR A 315 8.36 -17.43 18.26
N ASP A 316 8.86 -16.31 18.80
CA ASP A 316 10.09 -15.63 18.37
C ASP A 316 10.08 -15.20 16.88
N ALA A 317 8.89 -15.12 16.28
CA ALA A 317 8.70 -14.81 14.87
C ALA A 317 8.45 -13.31 14.67
N TRP A 318 8.75 -12.81 13.48
CA TRP A 318 8.36 -11.46 13.07
C TRP A 318 7.06 -11.50 12.29
N VAL A 319 6.17 -10.56 12.56
CA VAL A 319 4.80 -10.54 12.05
C VAL A 319 4.48 -9.22 11.40
N VAL A 320 3.93 -9.28 10.19
CA VAL A 320 3.33 -8.14 9.49
C VAL A 320 1.81 -8.36 9.47
N VAL A 321 1.05 -7.32 9.76
CA VAL A 321 -0.42 -7.32 9.67
C VAL A 321 -0.83 -6.60 8.39
N ARG A 322 -1.83 -7.12 7.67
CA ARG A 322 -2.63 -6.34 6.71
C ARG A 322 -4.06 -6.25 7.21
N VAL A 323 -4.64 -5.05 7.32
CA VAL A 323 -6.02 -4.87 7.79
C VAL A 323 -6.95 -4.88 6.58
N THR A 324 -7.75 -5.93 6.40
CA THR A 324 -8.63 -6.04 5.23
C THR A 324 -9.97 -5.34 5.43
N ALA A 325 -10.41 -5.12 6.68
CA ALA A 325 -11.57 -4.29 6.98
C ALA A 325 -11.50 -3.68 8.38
N ARG A 326 -12.14 -2.53 8.54
CA ARG A 326 -12.46 -1.90 9.83
C ARG A 326 -13.96 -1.64 9.86
N ARG A 327 -14.66 -2.04 10.91
CA ARG A 327 -16.11 -1.85 11.05
C ARG A 327 -16.43 -1.21 12.40
N PRO A 328 -17.37 -0.26 12.48
CA PRO A 328 -17.93 0.16 13.76
C PRO A 328 -18.53 -1.04 14.50
N ASP A 329 -18.10 -1.30 15.72
CA ASP A 329 -18.62 -2.38 16.56
C ASP A 329 -19.24 -1.85 17.85
N LYS A 330 -20.25 -2.55 18.35
CA LYS A 330 -20.95 -2.21 19.58
C LYS A 330 -20.52 -3.14 20.72
N PHE A 331 -19.31 -2.94 21.22
CA PHE A 331 -18.97 -3.36 22.57
C PHE A 331 -19.74 -2.45 23.55
N ASP A 332 -20.96 -2.86 23.94
CA ASP A 332 -21.69 -2.20 25.02
C ASP A 332 -21.43 -2.95 26.34
N PRO A 333 -20.57 -2.42 27.23
CA PRO A 333 -20.25 -3.07 28.50
C PRO A 333 -21.44 -3.17 29.45
N LYS A 334 -22.59 -2.54 29.14
CA LYS A 334 -23.85 -2.69 29.90
C LYS A 334 -24.65 -3.94 29.52
N THR A 335 -24.42 -4.50 28.32
CA THR A 335 -25.15 -5.69 27.82
C THR A 335 -24.35 -6.98 27.96
N LEU A 336 -23.01 -6.87 28.03
CA LEU A 336 -22.11 -8.00 28.23
C LEU A 336 -22.06 -8.43 29.70
N GLN A 337 -21.92 -9.74 29.94
CA GLN A 337 -21.64 -10.29 31.26
C GLN A 337 -20.12 -10.28 31.50
N PRO A 338 -19.57 -9.45 32.41
CA PRO A 338 -18.13 -9.23 32.51
C PRO A 338 -17.32 -10.52 32.71
N MET A 339 -17.76 -11.38 33.64
CA MET A 339 -17.07 -12.66 33.92
C MET A 339 -17.06 -13.61 32.73
N ALA A 340 -18.13 -13.67 31.96
CA ALA A 340 -18.21 -14.55 30.79
C ALA A 340 -17.24 -14.08 29.69
N TRP A 341 -17.19 -12.77 29.42
CA TRP A 341 -16.26 -12.19 28.45
C TRP A 341 -14.80 -12.34 28.93
N LEU A 342 -14.51 -12.06 30.20
CA LEU A 342 -13.16 -12.22 30.77
C LEU A 342 -12.66 -13.66 30.69
N THR A 343 -13.53 -14.65 30.95
CA THR A 343 -13.18 -16.07 30.84
C THR A 343 -12.83 -16.47 29.41
N ALA A 344 -13.46 -15.84 28.40
CA ALA A 344 -13.18 -16.10 26.99
C ALA A 344 -11.94 -15.38 26.45
N HIS A 345 -11.65 -14.15 26.91
CA HIS A 345 -10.68 -13.26 26.24
C HIS A 345 -9.50 -12.78 27.11
N ALA A 346 -9.62 -12.72 28.44
CA ALA A 346 -8.62 -12.01 29.26
C ALA A 346 -7.21 -12.62 29.18
N ALA A 347 -7.10 -13.95 29.11
CA ALA A 347 -5.83 -14.66 29.07
C ALA A 347 -5.02 -14.48 27.77
N THR A 348 -5.67 -14.04 26.68
CA THR A 348 -5.04 -13.82 25.37
C THR A 348 -4.93 -12.33 25.03
N ALA A 349 -5.90 -11.52 25.46
CA ALA A 349 -6.08 -10.15 25.01
C ALA A 349 -5.70 -9.08 26.04
N LEU A 350 -5.58 -9.40 27.33
CA LEU A 350 -5.26 -8.40 28.37
C LEU A 350 -3.90 -8.66 29.03
N PRO A 351 -3.26 -7.63 29.60
CA PRO A 351 -2.17 -7.84 30.57
C PRO A 351 -2.69 -8.63 31.77
N SER A 352 -1.85 -9.45 32.41
CA SER A 352 -2.25 -10.16 33.63
C SER A 352 -2.55 -9.17 34.78
N PRO A 353 -3.39 -9.53 35.76
CA PRO A 353 -3.63 -8.69 36.94
C PRO A 353 -2.33 -8.31 37.68
N ASP A 354 -1.37 -9.23 37.74
CA ASP A 354 -0.07 -8.97 38.34
C ASP A 354 0.78 -8.00 37.51
N ALA A 355 0.69 -8.04 36.17
CA ALA A 355 1.31 -7.01 35.32
C ALA A 355 0.66 -5.64 35.55
N LEU A 356 -0.68 -5.57 35.58
CA LEU A 356 -1.43 -4.33 35.88
C LEU A 356 -1.11 -3.74 37.26
N ARG A 357 -0.64 -4.55 38.22
CA ARG A 357 -0.19 -4.11 39.56
C ARG A 357 1.31 -3.80 39.65
N SER A 358 2.16 -4.63 39.06
CA SER A 358 3.61 -4.54 39.25
C SER A 358 4.28 -3.57 38.28
N ASP A 359 3.84 -3.56 37.01
CA ASP A 359 4.39 -2.70 35.97
C ASP A 359 4.01 -1.22 36.23
N PRO A 360 4.98 -0.31 36.42
CA PRO A 360 4.70 1.11 36.65
C PRO A 360 4.04 1.82 35.46
N ALA A 361 4.31 1.40 34.22
CA ALA A 361 3.71 1.98 33.02
C ALA A 361 2.25 1.53 32.86
N LEU A 362 1.95 0.24 33.07
CA LEU A 362 0.56 -0.27 33.03
C LEU A 362 -0.29 0.34 34.15
N ARG A 363 0.25 0.47 35.38
CA ARG A 363 -0.45 1.15 36.47
C ARG A 363 -0.82 2.58 36.13
N LYS A 364 0.15 3.37 35.63
CA LYS A 364 -0.10 4.76 35.19
C LYS A 364 -1.15 4.82 34.09
N ARG A 365 -1.05 3.98 33.05
CA ARG A 365 -2.03 3.92 31.96
C ARG A 365 -3.43 3.58 32.48
N SER A 366 -3.56 2.59 33.36
CA SER A 366 -4.84 2.18 33.95
C SER A 366 -5.42 3.27 34.87
N ALA A 367 -4.58 4.06 35.54
CA ALA A 367 -5.02 5.23 36.29
C ALA A 367 -5.51 6.36 35.37
N MET A 368 -4.74 6.70 34.33
CA MET A 368 -5.13 7.67 33.29
C MET A 368 -6.41 7.25 32.56
N ASN A 369 -6.61 5.95 32.32
CA ASN A 369 -7.82 5.42 31.70
C ASN A 369 -9.10 5.81 32.45
N ARG A 370 -9.05 5.93 33.78
CA ARG A 370 -10.17 6.37 34.63
C ARG A 370 -10.36 7.90 34.68
N VAL A 371 -9.56 8.69 33.95
CA VAL A 371 -9.66 10.15 33.92
C VAL A 371 -10.55 10.59 32.75
N PHE A 372 -11.66 11.25 33.10
CA PHE A 372 -12.70 11.74 32.18
C PHE A 372 -13.16 13.17 32.47
N THR A 373 -12.64 13.81 33.52
CA THR A 373 -13.03 15.15 33.96
C THR A 373 -11.82 15.89 34.53
N ALA A 374 -11.87 17.22 34.54
CA ALA A 374 -10.86 18.07 35.16
C ALA A 374 -10.67 17.76 36.65
N GLU A 375 -11.74 17.52 37.40
CA GLU A 375 -11.68 17.19 38.84
C GLU A 375 -10.93 15.86 39.10
N ARG A 376 -11.21 14.83 38.30
CA ARG A 376 -10.51 13.54 38.42
C ARG A 376 -9.04 13.66 38.00
N LEU A 377 -8.72 14.47 36.99
CA LEU A 377 -7.35 14.77 36.58
C LEU A 377 -6.55 15.37 37.74
N GLN A 378 -7.07 16.45 38.36
CA GLN A 378 -6.42 17.10 39.49
C GLN A 378 -6.24 16.14 40.68
N SER A 379 -7.26 15.33 40.96
CA SER A 379 -7.21 14.31 42.02
C SER A 379 -6.14 13.24 41.77
N SER A 380 -6.03 12.71 40.54
CA SER A 380 -5.02 11.72 40.17
C SER A 380 -3.59 12.28 40.22
N LEU A 381 -3.39 13.51 39.76
CA LEU A 381 -2.09 14.21 39.82
C LEU A 381 -1.68 14.46 41.28
N ALA A 382 -2.60 14.94 42.12
CA ALA A 382 -2.35 15.17 43.56
C ALA A 382 -2.06 13.87 44.33
N ALA A 383 -2.71 12.76 43.95
CA ALA A 383 -2.46 11.44 44.51
C ALA A 383 -1.17 10.76 43.97
N GLY A 384 -0.50 11.36 42.98
CA GLY A 384 0.71 10.79 42.37
C GLY A 384 0.46 9.50 41.58
N GLU A 385 -0.77 9.26 41.12
CA GLU A 385 -1.11 8.08 40.30
C GLU A 385 -0.33 8.08 38.96
N PHE A 386 -0.08 9.27 38.43
CA PHE A 386 0.80 9.61 37.32
C PHE A 386 1.21 11.09 37.47
N GLY A 387 2.21 11.55 36.71
CA GLY A 387 2.68 12.95 36.73
C GLY A 387 2.35 13.72 35.43
N PRO A 388 2.63 15.03 35.39
CA PRO A 388 2.42 15.86 34.19
C PRO A 388 3.08 15.30 32.92
N GLY A 389 4.30 14.77 33.04
CA GLY A 389 5.03 14.13 31.93
C GLY A 389 4.46 12.78 31.46
N ASP A 390 3.35 12.31 32.05
CA ASP A 390 2.61 11.14 31.57
C ASP A 390 1.36 11.53 30.75
N LEU A 391 0.91 12.79 30.75
CA LEU A 391 -0.36 13.22 30.13
C LEU A 391 -0.43 12.99 28.62
N ASP A 392 0.72 13.06 27.95
CA ASP A 392 0.90 12.85 26.51
C ASP A 392 0.93 11.37 26.11
N ARG A 393 0.87 10.43 27.07
CA ARG A 393 0.93 9.00 26.78
C ARG A 393 -0.39 8.49 26.18
N PRO A 394 -0.33 7.57 25.19
CA PRO A 394 -1.49 6.81 24.76
C PRO A 394 -2.14 6.03 25.91
N LEU A 395 -3.46 6.13 25.96
CA LEU A 395 -4.37 5.33 26.76
C LEU A 395 -4.51 3.93 26.15
N SER A 396 -5.23 3.00 26.79
CA SER A 396 -5.31 1.61 26.27
C SER A 396 -5.99 1.50 24.89
N GLY A 397 -6.90 2.42 24.55
CA GLY A 397 -7.48 2.60 23.22
C GLY A 397 -6.71 3.57 22.30
N GLY A 398 -5.42 3.82 22.57
CA GLY A 398 -4.51 4.53 21.67
C GLY A 398 -4.58 6.07 21.68
N MET A 399 -5.70 6.68 22.07
CA MET A 399 -5.82 8.14 22.22
C MET A 399 -4.97 8.70 23.38
N THR A 400 -4.51 9.94 23.31
CA THR A 400 -4.06 10.68 24.50
C THR A 400 -5.27 11.17 25.31
N LEU A 401 -5.04 11.62 26.55
CA LEU A 401 -6.11 12.25 27.35
C LEU A 401 -6.72 13.47 26.64
N LEU A 402 -5.91 14.24 25.92
CA LEU A 402 -6.36 15.41 25.16
C LEU A 402 -7.23 15.01 23.96
N THR A 403 -6.81 14.03 23.16
CA THR A 403 -7.64 13.51 22.06
C THR A 403 -8.97 12.95 22.58
N ARG A 404 -8.98 12.29 23.75
CA ARG A 404 -10.22 11.83 24.40
C ARG A 404 -11.14 12.98 24.83
N ALA A 405 -10.59 14.10 25.32
CA ALA A 405 -11.38 15.27 25.71
C ALA A 405 -12.04 15.92 24.47
N LEU A 406 -11.27 16.06 23.37
CA LEU A 406 -11.77 16.55 22.08
C LEU A 406 -12.85 15.61 21.49
N ALA A 407 -12.65 14.28 21.55
CA ALA A 407 -13.63 13.28 21.13
C ALA A 407 -14.96 13.31 21.92
N ARG A 408 -15.00 14.03 23.04
CA ARG A 408 -16.19 14.26 23.88
C ARG A 408 -16.73 15.69 23.77
N HIS A 409 -16.08 16.54 22.95
CA HIS A 409 -16.27 18.00 22.89
C HIS A 409 -16.21 18.67 24.29
N ASP A 410 -15.36 18.14 25.17
CA ASP A 410 -15.22 18.58 26.57
C ASP A 410 -14.08 19.62 26.68
N GLU A 411 -14.35 20.84 26.22
CA GLU A 411 -13.37 21.95 26.23
C GLU A 411 -12.83 22.25 27.63
N ALA A 412 -13.63 22.09 28.67
CA ALA A 412 -13.22 22.32 30.05
C ALA A 412 -12.18 21.29 30.51
N PHE A 413 -12.37 20.02 30.16
CA PHE A 413 -11.38 18.98 30.42
C PHE A 413 -10.13 19.13 29.54
N ALA A 414 -10.29 19.50 28.25
CA ALA A 414 -9.18 19.78 27.35
C ALA A 414 -8.29 20.95 27.86
N ALA A 415 -8.91 22.04 28.31
CA ALA A 415 -8.21 23.18 28.89
C ALA A 415 -7.50 22.80 30.20
N ALA A 416 -8.12 21.98 31.06
CA ALA A 416 -7.49 21.48 32.28
C ALA A 416 -6.26 20.59 32.00
N LEU A 417 -6.27 19.81 30.92
CA LEU A 417 -5.14 19.00 30.48
C LEU A 417 -3.98 19.86 29.98
N VAL A 418 -4.24 20.84 29.11
CA VAL A 418 -3.20 21.78 28.63
C VAL A 418 -2.63 22.61 29.78
N ALA A 419 -3.48 23.09 30.70
CA ALA A 419 -3.03 23.79 31.91
C ALA A 419 -2.20 22.90 32.86
N ALA A 420 -2.42 21.58 32.86
CA ALA A 420 -1.61 20.61 33.58
C ALA A 420 -0.33 20.20 32.83
N GLY A 421 -0.08 20.73 31.63
CA GLY A 421 1.13 20.51 30.84
C GLY A 421 1.02 19.48 29.72
N ALA A 422 -0.19 19.02 29.36
CA ALA A 422 -0.39 18.19 28.18
C ALA A 422 -0.07 18.98 26.89
N SER A 423 0.65 18.37 25.97
CA SER A 423 1.02 18.99 24.70
C SER A 423 -0.12 18.95 23.70
N ILE A 424 -0.39 20.10 23.08
CA ILE A 424 -1.42 20.27 22.04
C ILE A 424 -1.13 19.42 20.78
N ASP A 425 0.13 19.07 20.55
CA ASP A 425 0.58 18.25 19.42
C ASP A 425 0.81 16.75 19.80
N ALA A 426 0.58 16.35 21.06
CA ALA A 426 0.88 14.98 21.50
C ALA A 426 -0.02 13.92 20.85
N CYS A 427 0.59 13.07 20.05
CA CYS A 427 -0.11 12.10 19.24
C CYS A 427 -0.47 10.83 20.00
N GLY A 428 -1.71 10.36 19.80
CA GLY A 428 -2.06 8.98 20.06
C GLY A 428 -1.44 8.05 19.01
N THR A 429 -1.69 6.75 19.16
CA THR A 429 -1.22 5.71 18.23
C THR A 429 -1.70 5.99 16.80
N SER A 430 -3.00 6.30 16.63
CA SER A 430 -3.62 6.51 15.32
C SER A 430 -3.75 7.98 14.90
N TYR A 431 -4.01 8.90 15.84
CA TYR A 431 -4.29 10.31 15.53
C TYR A 431 -3.64 11.28 16.53
N CYS A 432 -3.19 12.42 16.02
CA CYS A 432 -2.85 13.59 16.82
C CYS A 432 -4.10 14.47 17.02
N PRO A 433 -4.14 15.37 18.02
CA PRO A 433 -5.33 16.16 18.34
C PRO A 433 -5.92 16.91 17.14
N ILE A 434 -5.08 17.56 16.32
CA ILE A 434 -5.49 18.27 15.10
C ILE A 434 -5.97 17.33 13.98
N GLU A 435 -5.34 16.16 13.81
CA GLU A 435 -5.74 15.15 12.81
C GLU A 435 -7.10 14.54 13.14
N PHE A 436 -7.34 14.29 14.44
CA PHE A 436 -8.57 13.72 14.96
C PHE A 436 -9.76 14.65 14.72
N VAL A 437 -9.66 15.94 15.08
CA VAL A 437 -10.78 16.89 14.90
C VAL A 437 -11.09 17.15 13.44
N ILE A 438 -10.10 17.15 12.54
CA ILE A 438 -10.33 17.22 11.08
C ILE A 438 -11.03 15.94 10.59
N SER A 439 -10.55 14.76 10.99
CA SER A 439 -11.17 13.48 10.59
C SER A 439 -12.59 13.30 11.14
N ALA A 440 -12.89 13.92 12.28
CA ALA A 440 -14.22 13.97 12.90
C ALA A 440 -15.12 15.10 12.36
N GLN A 441 -14.60 15.97 11.48
CA GLN A 441 -15.25 17.22 11.03
C GLN A 441 -15.71 18.13 12.20
N ASP A 442 -14.97 18.11 13.31
CA ASP A 442 -15.21 18.96 14.48
C ASP A 442 -14.53 20.32 14.30
N HIS A 443 -15.23 21.24 13.63
CA HIS A 443 -14.73 22.61 13.43
C HIS A 443 -14.62 23.42 14.72
N ALA A 444 -15.32 23.03 15.80
CA ALA A 444 -15.17 23.68 17.11
C ALA A 444 -13.86 23.22 17.76
N GLY A 445 -13.62 21.91 17.81
CA GLY A 445 -12.36 21.30 18.23
C GLY A 445 -11.17 21.79 17.41
N LEU A 446 -11.31 21.96 16.09
CA LEU A 446 -10.25 22.51 15.23
C LEU A 446 -9.92 23.96 15.59
N ARG A 447 -10.92 24.84 15.73
CA ARG A 447 -10.70 26.22 16.23
C ARG A 447 -10.01 26.21 17.59
N TRP A 448 -10.44 25.32 18.49
CA TRP A 448 -9.89 25.20 19.84
C TRP A 448 -8.41 24.80 19.81
N VAL A 449 -8.01 23.77 19.06
CA VAL A 449 -6.60 23.34 19.02
C VAL A 449 -5.70 24.38 18.33
N LEU A 450 -6.18 25.04 17.29
CA LEU A 450 -5.46 26.13 16.62
C LEU A 450 -5.26 27.34 17.55
N ALA A 451 -6.28 27.72 18.33
CA ALA A 451 -6.18 28.79 19.33
C ALA A 451 -5.19 28.47 20.46
N HIS A 452 -4.95 27.18 20.74
CA HIS A 452 -3.96 26.71 21.72
C HIS A 452 -2.59 26.36 21.10
N GLY A 453 -2.34 26.76 19.84
CA GLY A 453 -1.03 26.70 19.21
C GLY A 453 -0.67 25.36 18.55
N ALA A 454 -1.66 24.54 18.18
CA ALA A 454 -1.42 23.34 17.37
C ALA A 454 -0.69 23.66 16.06
N ARG A 455 0.23 22.77 15.64
CA ARG A 455 1.01 22.96 14.42
C ARG A 455 0.18 22.67 13.17
N VAL A 456 0.08 23.66 12.29
CA VAL A 456 -0.68 23.57 11.03
C VAL A 456 0.01 22.79 9.91
N GLU A 457 1.35 22.77 9.88
CA GLU A 457 2.13 22.09 8.83
C GLU A 457 2.31 20.59 9.10
N ARG A 458 2.55 20.24 10.37
CA ARG A 458 2.75 18.85 10.77
C ARG A 458 2.49 18.69 12.27
N SER A 459 1.70 17.67 12.58
CA SER A 459 1.71 17.02 13.88
C SER A 459 3.08 16.38 14.18
N GLN A 460 3.28 15.77 15.36
CA GLN A 460 4.55 15.07 15.64
C GLN A 460 4.82 13.98 14.58
N ALA A 461 6.10 13.74 14.28
CA ALA A 461 6.55 12.99 13.10
C ALA A 461 6.20 11.48 13.11
N ARG A 462 4.92 11.15 12.98
CA ARG A 462 4.47 9.80 12.64
C ARG A 462 4.80 9.55 11.16
N PRO A 463 5.39 8.40 10.79
CA PRO A 463 5.48 7.96 9.40
C PRO A 463 4.10 7.95 8.76
N GLY A 464 3.97 8.47 7.55
CA GLY A 464 2.68 8.56 6.84
C GLY A 464 1.72 9.65 7.36
N ALA A 465 2.06 10.41 8.41
CA ALA A 465 1.24 11.55 8.84
C ALA A 465 1.23 12.64 7.76
N LEU A 466 0.06 12.85 7.16
CA LEU A 466 -0.20 13.89 6.18
C LEU A 466 -0.34 15.27 6.88
N PRO A 467 0.04 16.37 6.20
CA PRO A 467 -0.24 17.72 6.70
C PRO A 467 -1.73 17.91 7.00
N PRO A 468 -2.12 18.58 8.10
CA PRO A 468 -3.51 18.89 8.43
C PRO A 468 -4.34 19.44 7.27
N LEU A 469 -3.77 20.34 6.45
CA LEU A 469 -4.46 20.93 5.30
C LEU A 469 -4.77 19.90 4.21
N VAL A 470 -3.90 18.90 4.03
CA VAL A 470 -4.09 17.78 3.09
C VAL A 470 -5.18 16.84 3.60
N LEU A 471 -5.23 16.56 4.91
CA LEU A 471 -6.32 15.78 5.52
C LEU A 471 -7.67 16.46 5.31
N ALA A 472 -7.75 17.78 5.47
CA ALA A 472 -8.98 18.54 5.21
C ALA A 472 -9.39 18.48 3.73
N ALA A 473 -8.43 18.57 2.79
CA ALA A 473 -8.68 18.39 1.36
C ALA A 473 -9.21 16.99 1.03
N MET A 474 -8.58 15.93 1.57
CA MET A 474 -9.03 14.54 1.42
C MET A 474 -10.43 14.28 1.97
N ALA A 475 -10.78 14.90 3.11
CA ALA A 475 -12.09 14.80 3.72
C ALA A 475 -13.18 15.59 2.98
N GLY A 476 -12.81 16.42 1.98
CA GLY A 476 -13.72 17.36 1.34
C GLY A 476 -14.15 18.53 2.25
N ASP A 477 -13.45 18.73 3.36
CA ASP A 477 -13.84 19.67 4.41
C ASP A 477 -13.24 21.07 4.15
N LYS A 478 -13.99 21.84 3.35
CA LYS A 478 -13.67 23.22 2.99
C LYS A 478 -13.61 24.16 4.21
N GLU A 479 -14.38 23.89 5.28
CA GLU A 479 -14.35 24.73 6.48
C GLU A 479 -13.07 24.46 7.29
N SER A 480 -12.70 23.19 7.50
CA SER A 480 -11.40 22.85 8.09
C SER A 480 -10.23 23.40 7.28
N ALA A 481 -10.27 23.30 5.94
CA ALA A 481 -9.24 23.85 5.08
C ALA A 481 -9.13 25.38 5.20
N GLN A 482 -10.25 26.11 5.27
CA GLN A 482 -10.25 27.56 5.48
C GLN A 482 -9.66 27.93 6.85
N LEU A 483 -10.05 27.24 7.94
CA LEU A 483 -9.52 27.46 9.29
C LEU A 483 -8.00 27.26 9.36
N LEU A 484 -7.48 26.25 8.66
CA LEU A 484 -6.05 25.97 8.59
C LEU A 484 -5.29 27.05 7.80
N LEU A 485 -5.82 27.53 6.67
CA LEU A 485 -5.24 28.63 5.91
C LEU A 485 -5.26 29.96 6.69
N ASP A 486 -6.31 30.23 7.46
CA ASP A 486 -6.38 31.40 8.35
C ASP A 486 -5.34 31.31 9.48
N ALA A 487 -5.08 30.09 9.98
CA ALA A 487 -3.96 29.76 10.86
C ALA A 487 -2.59 29.66 10.14
N ARG A 488 -2.51 30.08 8.87
CA ARG A 488 -1.30 30.17 8.02
C ARG A 488 -0.68 28.84 7.57
N ALA A 489 -1.48 27.79 7.42
CA ALA A 489 -1.05 26.60 6.70
C ALA A 489 -0.62 26.95 5.26
N ASP A 490 0.44 26.32 4.75
CA ASP A 490 0.91 26.55 3.37
C ASP A 490 0.05 25.78 2.33
N PRO A 491 -0.72 26.45 1.45
CA PRO A 491 -1.46 25.77 0.38
C PRO A 491 -0.54 25.21 -0.72
N LEU A 492 0.74 25.58 -0.75
CA LEU A 492 1.74 25.05 -1.68
C LEU A 492 2.43 23.79 -1.15
N VAL A 493 1.97 23.25 -0.01
CA VAL A 493 2.54 22.04 0.60
C VAL A 493 2.59 20.88 -0.40
N GLY A 494 3.82 20.48 -0.74
CA GLY A 494 4.10 19.30 -1.53
C GLY A 494 4.06 18.05 -0.64
N VAL A 495 3.25 17.07 -1.02
CA VAL A 495 3.21 15.78 -0.32
C VAL A 495 3.99 14.75 -1.11
N ASP A 496 5.04 14.22 -0.48
CA ASP A 496 5.80 13.07 -0.99
C ASP A 496 4.90 11.82 -0.97
N ASP A 497 4.50 11.36 -2.16
CA ASP A 497 3.75 10.11 -2.38
C ASP A 497 4.65 9.07 -3.06
N SER A 498 4.54 7.80 -2.67
CA SER A 498 5.38 6.71 -3.20
C SER A 498 4.62 5.89 -4.24
N VAL A 499 4.87 6.18 -5.52
CA VAL A 499 4.19 5.54 -6.65
C VAL A 499 5.21 4.73 -7.45
N PHE A 500 5.02 3.42 -7.53
CA PHE A 500 5.93 2.47 -8.20
C PHE A 500 7.41 2.60 -7.75
N GLY A 501 7.63 2.86 -6.46
CA GLY A 501 8.97 3.04 -5.89
C GLY A 501 9.63 4.39 -6.18
N GLN A 502 8.94 5.32 -6.84
CA GLN A 502 9.38 6.70 -7.03
C GLN A 502 8.63 7.64 -6.09
N THR A 503 9.32 8.67 -5.58
CA THR A 503 8.69 9.73 -4.77
C THR A 503 8.21 10.84 -5.70
N LEU A 504 6.90 11.05 -5.76
CA LEU A 504 6.25 12.13 -6.51
C LEU A 504 5.76 13.18 -5.52
N GLN A 505 5.95 14.47 -5.80
CA GLN A 505 5.35 15.53 -4.98
C GLN A 505 4.00 15.94 -5.54
N ARG A 506 2.93 15.61 -4.83
CA ARG A 506 1.57 16.02 -5.21
C ARG A 506 1.22 17.37 -4.62
N SER A 507 0.48 18.19 -5.37
CA SER A 507 -0.09 19.41 -4.81
C SER A 507 -1.33 19.12 -3.96
N LEU A 508 -1.70 20.09 -3.12
CA LEU A 508 -2.93 20.04 -2.32
C LEU A 508 -4.20 19.77 -3.15
N ALA A 509 -4.26 20.29 -4.39
CA ALA A 509 -5.41 20.12 -5.29
C ALA A 509 -5.65 18.66 -5.72
N TYR A 510 -4.62 17.81 -5.69
CA TYR A 510 -4.77 16.39 -6.01
C TYR A 510 -5.73 15.68 -5.05
N TYR A 511 -5.75 16.10 -3.78
CA TYR A 511 -6.41 15.38 -2.69
C TYR A 511 -7.91 15.69 -2.56
N VAL A 512 -8.42 16.74 -3.18
CA VAL A 512 -9.86 17.06 -3.20
C VAL A 512 -10.61 16.09 -4.12
N SER A 513 -11.83 15.66 -3.81
CA SER A 513 -12.61 14.82 -4.75
C SER A 513 -12.95 15.56 -6.06
N GLY A 514 -13.00 14.84 -7.18
CA GLY A 514 -13.42 15.42 -8.47
C GLY A 514 -14.88 15.87 -8.50
N GLU A 515 -15.70 15.25 -7.65
CA GLU A 515 -17.11 15.57 -7.45
C GLU A 515 -17.31 16.92 -6.74
N GLN A 516 -16.24 17.49 -6.16
CA GLN A 516 -16.26 18.72 -5.36
C GLN A 516 -15.63 19.90 -6.12
N ALA A 517 -16.09 20.16 -7.35
CA ALA A 517 -15.55 21.19 -8.24
C ALA A 517 -15.37 22.56 -7.54
N ASP A 518 -16.39 23.05 -6.82
CA ASP A 518 -16.37 24.33 -6.09
C ASP A 518 -15.34 24.40 -4.94
N PHE A 519 -14.90 23.24 -4.42
CA PHE A 519 -13.84 23.17 -3.42
C PHE A 519 -12.48 23.11 -4.11
N LEU A 520 -12.36 22.34 -5.18
CA LEU A 520 -11.15 22.23 -5.99
C LEU A 520 -10.76 23.59 -6.62
N ASP A 521 -11.71 24.30 -7.24
CA ASP A 521 -11.51 25.64 -7.79
C ASP A 521 -11.11 26.65 -6.70
N TRP A 522 -11.68 26.54 -5.50
CA TRP A 522 -11.28 27.35 -4.35
C TRP A 522 -9.84 27.04 -3.90
N ILE A 523 -9.45 25.75 -3.82
CA ILE A 523 -8.07 25.34 -3.49
C ILE A 523 -7.07 25.92 -4.51
N TYR A 524 -7.33 25.78 -5.82
CA TYR A 524 -6.47 26.38 -6.86
C TYR A 524 -6.36 27.91 -6.71
N ALA A 525 -7.44 28.59 -6.33
CA ALA A 525 -7.40 30.03 -6.09
C ALA A 525 -6.52 30.40 -4.87
N GLN A 526 -6.51 29.60 -3.79
CA GLN A 526 -5.63 29.83 -2.65
C GLN A 526 -4.16 29.53 -2.98
N MET A 527 -3.89 28.43 -3.70
CA MET A 527 -2.57 28.08 -4.23
C MET A 527 -2.02 29.22 -5.11
N ALA A 528 -2.81 29.72 -6.06
CA ALA A 528 -2.40 30.82 -6.94
C ALA A 528 -2.03 32.08 -6.15
N ARG A 529 -2.83 32.47 -5.14
CA ARG A 529 -2.55 33.63 -4.25
C ARG A 529 -1.32 33.43 -3.37
N ALA A 530 -1.02 32.21 -2.95
CA ALA A 530 0.20 31.92 -2.20
C ALA A 530 1.42 32.05 -3.11
N ASP A 531 1.37 31.51 -4.33
CA ASP A 531 2.42 31.66 -5.32
C ASP A 531 2.61 33.14 -5.77
N GLU A 532 1.54 33.95 -5.86
CA GLU A 532 1.67 35.41 -6.08
C GLU A 532 2.45 36.13 -4.98
N ARG A 533 2.42 35.62 -3.74
CA ARG A 533 3.10 36.23 -2.59
C ARG A 533 4.52 35.69 -2.39
N GLY A 534 4.73 34.38 -2.57
CA GLY A 534 6.03 33.74 -2.35
C GLY A 534 6.91 33.65 -3.59
N GLY A 535 6.33 33.59 -4.79
CA GLY A 535 7.05 33.44 -6.06
C GLY A 535 7.70 32.06 -6.27
N HIS A 536 7.30 31.04 -5.49
CA HIS A 536 7.87 29.69 -5.52
C HIS A 536 7.77 29.02 -6.91
N TYR A 537 6.72 29.33 -7.66
CA TYR A 537 6.48 28.90 -9.03
C TYR A 537 6.42 30.10 -9.99
N ALA A 538 7.09 31.21 -9.66
CA ALA A 538 7.18 32.37 -10.55
C ALA A 538 7.99 32.04 -11.81
N TRP A 539 7.30 32.00 -12.95
CA TRP A 539 7.87 31.62 -14.23
C TRP A 539 7.70 32.70 -15.30
N LYS A 540 8.52 32.64 -16.34
CA LYS A 540 8.37 33.41 -17.59
C LYS A 540 8.78 32.52 -18.75
N ALA A 541 8.08 32.59 -19.88
CA ALA A 541 8.55 31.95 -21.10
C ALA A 541 8.30 32.80 -22.34
N TRP A 542 8.99 32.45 -23.42
CA TRP A 542 8.92 33.10 -24.72
C TRP A 542 9.04 32.07 -25.84
N ILE A 543 8.45 32.38 -26.98
CA ILE A 543 8.76 31.73 -28.25
C ILE A 543 9.73 32.61 -29.05
N GLU A 544 10.83 32.03 -29.52
CA GLU A 544 11.78 32.68 -30.43
C GLU A 544 11.73 32.08 -31.83
N GLN A 545 11.50 32.94 -32.84
CA GLN A 545 11.63 32.55 -34.25
C GLN A 545 12.07 33.75 -35.09
N GLY A 546 12.95 33.55 -36.08
CA GLY A 546 13.42 34.63 -36.97
C GLY A 546 14.06 35.82 -36.23
N GLY A 547 14.69 35.60 -35.08
CA GLY A 547 15.26 36.65 -34.23
C GLY A 547 14.24 37.46 -33.42
N ARG A 548 12.94 37.11 -33.44
CA ARG A 548 11.88 37.74 -32.65
C ARG A 548 11.55 36.88 -31.44
N ARG A 549 11.59 37.45 -30.23
CA ARG A 549 11.17 36.83 -28.96
C ARG A 549 9.77 37.34 -28.58
N GLN A 550 8.78 36.45 -28.53
CA GLN A 550 7.38 36.75 -28.19
C GLN A 550 7.04 36.14 -26.81
N PRO A 551 6.48 36.88 -25.84
CA PRO A 551 6.18 36.33 -24.52
C PRO A 551 4.99 35.35 -24.57
N ILE A 552 5.10 34.25 -23.82
CA ILE A 552 3.99 33.34 -23.55
C ILE A 552 3.22 33.90 -22.34
N VAL A 553 1.95 34.25 -22.54
CA VAL A 553 1.03 34.73 -21.51
C VAL A 553 -0.38 34.18 -21.78
N ASP A 554 -1.25 34.19 -20.77
CA ASP A 554 -2.61 33.67 -20.94
C ASP A 554 -3.40 34.46 -22.00
N GLY A 555 -4.06 33.75 -22.91
CA GLY A 555 -4.90 34.30 -23.99
C GLY A 555 -4.15 34.89 -25.19
N VAL A 556 -2.83 34.69 -25.33
CA VAL A 556 -2.09 35.19 -26.50
C VAL A 556 -2.27 34.27 -27.73
N THR A 557 -2.19 34.83 -28.94
CA THR A 557 -2.04 34.09 -30.19
C THR A 557 -0.67 34.42 -30.79
N ILE A 558 0.21 33.44 -30.89
CA ILE A 558 1.57 33.57 -31.45
C ILE A 558 1.55 33.05 -32.89
N THR A 559 1.82 33.92 -33.85
CA THR A 559 2.00 33.51 -35.26
C THR A 559 3.45 33.16 -35.52
N LEU A 560 3.69 31.96 -36.05
CA LEU A 560 4.99 31.45 -36.47
C LEU A 560 5.00 31.17 -37.97
N GLN A 561 6.19 31.20 -38.56
CA GLN A 561 6.45 30.62 -39.88
C GLN A 561 6.57 29.10 -39.76
N ALA A 562 6.33 28.36 -40.83
CA ALA A 562 6.61 26.94 -40.96
C ALA A 562 8.13 26.66 -41.00
N GLN A 563 8.81 26.87 -39.87
CA GLN A 563 10.26 26.72 -39.66
C GLN A 563 10.54 26.37 -38.18
N PRO A 564 11.71 25.80 -37.85
CA PRO A 564 12.10 25.58 -36.46
C PRO A 564 12.04 26.86 -35.61
N PHE A 565 11.68 26.70 -34.35
CA PHE A 565 11.60 27.78 -33.36
C PHE A 565 12.10 27.30 -32.01
N ARG A 566 12.23 28.20 -31.03
CA ARG A 566 12.63 27.84 -29.68
C ARG A 566 11.59 28.25 -28.66
N ILE A 567 11.43 27.44 -27.63
CA ILE A 567 10.77 27.83 -26.39
C ILE A 567 11.87 28.14 -25.38
N VAL A 568 11.86 29.35 -24.84
CA VAL A 568 12.82 29.83 -23.86
C VAL A 568 12.08 30.07 -22.56
N MET A 569 12.59 29.53 -21.45
CA MET A 569 11.92 29.53 -20.15
C MET A 569 12.85 30.08 -19.07
N LYS A 570 12.27 30.77 -18.08
CA LYS A 570 12.87 31.07 -16.79
C LYS A 570 11.95 30.52 -15.73
N VAL A 571 12.44 29.54 -15.00
CA VAL A 571 11.70 28.71 -14.04
C VAL A 571 12.62 28.44 -12.85
N PRO A 572 12.12 28.45 -11.60
CA PRO A 572 12.97 28.23 -10.43
C PRO A 572 13.59 26.84 -10.42
N ASP A 573 14.83 26.73 -9.95
CA ASP A 573 15.43 25.45 -9.62
C ASP A 573 14.56 24.77 -8.55
N GLN A 574 14.29 23.47 -8.71
CA GLN A 574 13.26 22.69 -7.98
C GLN A 574 11.79 22.89 -8.43
N THR A 575 11.53 23.51 -9.57
CA THR A 575 10.24 23.37 -10.27
C THR A 575 10.35 22.42 -11.46
N SER A 576 9.26 21.76 -11.82
CA SER A 576 9.11 21.14 -13.15
C SER A 576 8.19 22.04 -13.99
N PHE A 577 8.30 21.95 -15.31
CA PHE A 577 7.51 22.74 -16.24
C PHE A 577 6.94 21.82 -17.31
N ARG A 578 5.65 21.97 -17.64
CA ARG A 578 5.00 21.13 -18.65
C ARG A 578 4.31 21.98 -19.71
N ILE A 579 4.35 21.49 -20.94
CA ILE A 579 3.65 22.04 -22.10
C ILE A 579 2.79 20.91 -22.65
N VAL A 580 1.49 21.14 -22.78
CA VAL A 580 0.52 20.19 -23.35
C VAL A 580 -0.21 20.90 -24.47
N SER A 581 -0.35 20.25 -25.63
CA SER A 581 -0.98 20.87 -26.80
C SER A 581 -1.93 19.97 -27.57
N SER A 582 -2.95 20.58 -28.17
CA SER A 582 -3.98 19.93 -28.99
C SER A 582 -4.34 20.75 -30.22
N GLU A 583 -4.88 20.12 -31.26
CA GLU A 583 -5.52 20.83 -32.40
C GLU A 583 -7.01 21.11 -32.15
N ASP A 584 -7.61 20.55 -31.09
CA ASP A 584 -9.01 20.77 -30.76
C ASP A 584 -9.21 22.15 -30.11
N ALA A 585 -10.00 23.01 -30.74
CA ALA A 585 -10.38 24.32 -30.22
C ALA A 585 -11.15 24.25 -28.88
N GLY A 586 -11.75 23.11 -28.54
CA GLY A 586 -12.35 22.83 -27.23
C GLY A 586 -11.32 22.77 -26.10
N PHE A 587 -10.05 22.41 -26.38
CA PHE A 587 -9.02 22.11 -25.38
C PHE A 587 -8.80 23.26 -24.37
N LEU A 588 -8.69 24.51 -24.83
CA LEU A 588 -8.49 25.68 -23.93
C LEU A 588 -9.75 26.09 -23.17
N ALA A 589 -10.93 25.65 -23.59
CA ALA A 589 -12.18 25.84 -22.86
C ALA A 589 -12.31 24.78 -21.76
N GLU A 590 -12.09 23.51 -22.10
CA GLU A 590 -12.14 22.38 -21.16
C GLU A 590 -11.10 22.52 -20.05
N THR A 591 -9.86 22.90 -20.39
CA THR A 591 -8.77 23.09 -19.41
C THR A 591 -8.91 24.35 -18.53
N ARG A 592 -10.03 25.08 -18.60
CA ARG A 592 -10.38 26.07 -17.56
C ARG A 592 -10.92 25.40 -16.29
N SER A 593 -11.68 24.31 -16.45
CA SER A 593 -12.18 23.52 -15.32
C SER A 593 -11.00 22.85 -14.61
N ALA A 594 -10.92 23.04 -13.29
CA ALA A 594 -9.94 22.35 -12.46
C ALA A 594 -10.11 20.82 -12.49
N VAL A 595 -11.35 20.34 -12.41
CA VAL A 595 -11.69 18.91 -12.48
C VAL A 595 -11.22 18.34 -13.81
N THR A 596 -11.54 19.02 -14.91
CA THR A 596 -11.21 18.57 -16.26
C THR A 596 -9.71 18.63 -16.53
N ARG A 597 -8.99 19.66 -16.06
CA ARG A 597 -7.51 19.64 -16.05
C ARG A 597 -6.99 18.42 -15.30
N ARG A 598 -7.50 18.14 -14.10
CA ARG A 598 -6.97 17.04 -13.29
C ARG A 598 -7.25 15.67 -13.90
N GLU A 599 -8.41 15.47 -14.53
CA GLU A 599 -8.71 14.27 -15.30
C GLU A 599 -7.79 14.14 -16.51
N LEU A 600 -7.86 15.11 -17.45
CA LEU A 600 -7.12 15.09 -18.71
C LEU A 600 -5.61 15.01 -18.52
N LEU A 601 -5.09 15.58 -17.42
CA LEU A 601 -3.66 15.78 -17.17
C LEU A 601 -3.14 14.97 -15.95
N SER A 602 -3.90 13.95 -15.54
CA SER A 602 -3.49 13.01 -14.48
C SER A 602 -2.25 12.21 -14.90
N PRO A 603 -1.38 11.81 -13.95
CA PRO A 603 -0.14 11.07 -14.26
C PRO A 603 -0.38 9.68 -14.85
N ALA A 604 -1.61 9.18 -14.79
CA ALA A 604 -2.03 7.89 -15.35
C ALA A 604 -2.41 7.99 -16.84
N LEU A 605 -2.88 9.16 -17.29
CA LEU A 605 -3.21 9.41 -18.70
C LEU A 605 -2.09 10.19 -19.43
N VAL A 606 -1.33 10.97 -18.66
CA VAL A 606 -0.24 11.85 -19.08
C VAL A 606 0.97 11.44 -18.24
N GLY A 607 1.70 10.44 -18.72
CA GLY A 607 2.58 9.60 -17.90
C GLY A 607 3.46 10.37 -16.89
N ALA A 608 3.71 9.75 -15.74
CA ALA A 608 4.72 10.25 -14.82
C ALA A 608 6.10 10.18 -15.48
N ALA A 609 6.74 11.34 -15.69
CA ALA A 609 8.09 11.44 -16.24
C ALA A 609 9.11 10.91 -15.23
N GLY A 610 9.36 9.60 -15.28
CA GLY A 610 10.53 9.00 -14.68
C GLY A 610 11.82 9.61 -15.24
N PRO A 611 12.95 9.47 -14.53
CA PRO A 611 14.22 10.15 -14.84
C PRO A 611 14.62 10.01 -16.32
N ASP A 612 14.45 8.83 -16.91
CA ASP A 612 14.97 8.52 -18.26
C ASP A 612 14.27 9.25 -19.42
N SER A 613 13.12 9.90 -19.18
CA SER A 613 12.46 10.97 -19.97
C SER A 613 12.48 10.94 -21.52
N ARG A 614 12.64 9.77 -22.14
CA ARG A 614 12.45 9.57 -23.58
C ARG A 614 10.95 9.44 -23.90
N PHE A 615 10.38 10.53 -24.40
CA PHE A 615 9.05 10.62 -25.04
C PHE A 615 7.93 9.90 -24.29
N LEU A 616 7.30 10.63 -23.35
CA LEU A 616 5.93 10.31 -22.97
C LEU A 616 4.99 10.83 -24.05
N GLY A 617 4.48 9.91 -24.86
CA GLY A 617 3.39 10.20 -25.79
C GLY A 617 2.12 10.53 -25.01
N VAL A 618 1.50 11.67 -25.32
CA VAL A 618 0.28 12.14 -24.67
C VAL A 618 -0.76 12.34 -25.75
N GLY A 619 -1.94 11.75 -25.60
CA GLY A 619 -2.99 11.75 -26.62
C GLY A 619 -3.92 12.95 -26.51
N SER A 620 -4.60 13.27 -27.61
CA SER A 620 -5.82 14.07 -27.46
C SER A 620 -6.92 13.16 -26.94
N PHE A 621 -7.93 13.78 -26.32
CA PHE A 621 -9.17 13.10 -25.98
C PHE A 621 -10.20 13.42 -27.06
N VAL A 622 -10.29 12.58 -28.09
CA VAL A 622 -11.37 12.71 -29.06
C VAL A 622 -12.64 12.13 -28.47
N THR A 623 -13.71 12.93 -28.45
CA THR A 623 -15.04 12.44 -28.07
C THR A 623 -15.62 11.63 -29.22
N ARG A 624 -15.46 10.30 -29.18
CA ARG A 624 -16.01 9.36 -30.16
C ARG A 624 -17.28 8.75 -29.60
N LYS A 625 -18.41 9.01 -30.27
CA LYS A 625 -19.75 8.52 -29.87
C LYS A 625 -20.17 8.88 -28.43
N GLY A 626 -19.68 10.00 -27.89
CA GLY A 626 -19.93 10.43 -26.51
C GLY A 626 -19.08 9.72 -25.45
N VAL A 627 -18.09 8.93 -25.86
CA VAL A 627 -17.03 8.39 -25.01
C VAL A 627 -15.74 9.17 -25.32
N ARG A 628 -15.00 9.59 -24.30
CA ARG A 628 -13.66 10.15 -24.49
C ARG A 628 -12.69 9.00 -24.76
N GLU A 629 -12.16 8.93 -25.98
CA GLU A 629 -11.09 8.01 -26.36
C GLU A 629 -9.78 8.78 -26.48
N PHE A 630 -8.72 8.26 -25.86
CA PHE A 630 -7.36 8.78 -25.98
C PHE A 630 -6.75 8.28 -27.29
N ASP A 631 -6.39 9.20 -28.20
CA ASP A 631 -5.96 8.83 -29.56
C ASP A 631 -4.45 8.93 -29.85
N GLY A 632 -3.66 9.37 -28.87
CA GLY A 632 -2.22 9.52 -29.02
C GLY A 632 -1.75 10.72 -29.86
N SER A 633 -2.63 11.67 -30.20
CA SER A 633 -2.30 12.79 -31.11
C SER A 633 -1.78 14.10 -30.49
N SER A 634 -1.74 14.23 -29.15
CA SER A 634 -1.23 15.44 -28.50
C SER A 634 0.30 15.36 -28.32
N LEU A 635 0.85 16.42 -27.74
CA LEU A 635 2.27 16.49 -27.37
C LEU A 635 2.38 16.92 -25.91
N GLU A 636 3.22 16.21 -25.17
CA GLU A 636 3.74 16.69 -23.90
C GLU A 636 5.23 16.94 -24.00
N LEU A 637 5.64 18.15 -23.64
CA LEU A 637 7.02 18.47 -23.34
C LEU A 637 7.12 18.63 -21.82
N SER A 638 7.60 17.57 -21.15
CA SER A 638 7.89 17.58 -19.72
C SER A 638 9.35 17.97 -19.49
N TRP A 639 9.56 19.07 -18.76
CA TRP A 639 10.87 19.58 -18.42
C TRP A 639 11.21 19.31 -16.94
N GLN A 640 12.42 18.77 -16.73
CA GLN A 640 13.08 18.67 -15.44
C GLN A 640 14.46 19.33 -15.55
N SER A 641 14.90 20.04 -14.51
CA SER A 641 16.14 20.82 -14.53
C SER A 641 17.42 20.00 -14.36
N ASP A 642 17.35 18.68 -14.16
CA ASP A 642 18.55 17.85 -13.99
C ASP A 642 19.25 17.66 -15.36
N PRO A 643 20.49 18.20 -15.55
CA PRO A 643 21.20 18.13 -16.82
C PRO A 643 21.59 16.71 -17.24
N LYS A 644 21.44 15.69 -16.39
CA LYS A 644 21.74 14.29 -16.73
C LYS A 644 20.81 13.69 -17.78
N PHE A 645 19.59 14.23 -17.93
CA PHE A 645 18.53 13.53 -18.67
C PHE A 645 18.41 13.89 -20.16
N GLY A 646 19.15 14.90 -20.66
CA GLY A 646 19.46 15.00 -22.09
C GLY A 646 18.28 15.27 -23.06
N ASN A 647 17.15 15.78 -22.57
CA ASN A 647 15.88 15.95 -23.30
C ASN A 647 15.84 17.08 -24.35
N GLY A 648 16.92 17.29 -25.12
CA GLY A 648 17.04 18.38 -26.10
C GLY A 648 16.98 19.80 -25.53
N THR A 649 16.82 19.96 -24.21
CA THR A 649 16.79 21.25 -23.52
C THR A 649 18.19 21.64 -23.09
N LYS A 650 18.58 22.88 -23.38
CA LYS A 650 19.86 23.46 -23.04
C LYS A 650 19.67 24.60 -22.06
N ARG A 651 20.17 24.43 -20.84
CA ARG A 651 20.34 25.54 -19.90
C ARG A 651 21.44 26.47 -20.40
N VAL A 652 21.13 27.75 -20.52
CA VAL A 652 22.06 28.82 -20.91
C VAL A 652 22.00 29.94 -19.88
N ASN A 653 23.12 30.63 -19.67
CA ASN A 653 23.10 31.84 -18.84
C ASN A 653 22.74 33.02 -19.74
N ASP A 654 21.78 33.83 -19.30
CA ASP A 654 21.46 35.08 -19.95
C ASP A 654 22.56 36.14 -19.69
N ARG A 655 22.39 37.34 -20.27
CA ARG A 655 23.37 38.44 -20.13
C ARG A 655 23.50 39.00 -18.71
N ARG A 656 22.63 38.60 -17.78
CA ARG A 656 22.62 39.00 -16.35
C ARG A 656 23.13 37.88 -15.45
N GLY A 657 23.39 36.70 -15.99
CA GLY A 657 23.75 35.50 -15.23
C GLY A 657 22.54 34.72 -14.70
N GLU A 658 21.31 35.08 -15.07
CA GLU A 658 20.12 34.28 -14.78
C GLU A 658 20.08 33.07 -15.72
N HIS A 659 19.63 31.91 -15.24
CA HIS A 659 19.46 30.72 -16.08
C HIS A 659 18.21 30.85 -16.98
N GLU A 660 18.38 30.65 -18.29
CA GLU A 660 17.32 30.40 -19.26
C GLU A 660 17.40 28.93 -19.70
N ASP A 661 16.28 28.22 -19.69
CA ASP A 661 16.16 26.87 -20.22
C ASP A 661 15.57 26.93 -21.62
N VAL A 662 16.34 26.50 -22.63
CA VAL A 662 16.04 26.67 -24.05
C VAL A 662 15.79 25.31 -24.70
N HIS A 663 14.62 25.14 -25.29
CA HIS A 663 14.24 23.94 -26.03
C HIS A 663 13.99 24.29 -27.51
N GLU A 664 14.56 23.53 -28.45
CA GLU A 664 14.45 23.79 -29.89
C GLU A 664 13.42 22.83 -30.52
N ILE A 665 12.35 23.40 -31.09
CA ILE A 665 11.29 22.67 -31.78
C ILE A 665 11.60 22.70 -33.28
N ALA A 666 12.00 21.55 -33.83
CA ALA A 666 12.19 21.34 -35.26
C ALA A 666 11.08 20.47 -35.90
N GLU A 667 10.43 19.63 -35.09
CA GLU A 667 9.44 18.64 -35.50
C GLU A 667 8.29 18.58 -34.48
N PHE A 668 7.09 18.24 -34.93
CA PHE A 668 5.93 17.88 -34.12
C PHE A 668 5.69 16.37 -34.25
N ILE A 669 5.17 15.73 -33.20
CA ILE A 669 4.65 14.35 -33.31
C ILE A 669 3.16 14.44 -33.61
N ALA A 670 2.70 13.69 -34.61
CA ALA A 670 1.30 13.50 -34.95
C ALA A 670 0.97 11.99 -34.99
N PRO A 671 -0.31 11.58 -35.09
CA PRO A 671 -0.69 10.16 -35.17
C PRO A 671 -0.02 9.37 -36.31
N SER A 672 0.38 10.06 -37.38
CA SER A 672 1.09 9.47 -38.53
C SER A 672 2.61 9.38 -38.36
N GLY A 673 3.16 9.81 -37.22
CA GLY A 673 4.61 9.92 -36.96
C GLY A 673 5.07 11.38 -36.80
N THR A 674 6.38 11.62 -36.84
CA THR A 674 6.93 12.97 -36.80
C THR A 674 6.65 13.74 -38.10
N ILE A 675 6.15 14.96 -37.96
CA ILE A 675 5.95 15.93 -39.02
C ILE A 675 6.91 17.09 -38.76
N ALA A 676 7.78 17.44 -39.71
CA ALA A 676 8.68 18.57 -39.53
C ALA A 676 7.88 19.88 -39.41
N ALA A 677 8.34 20.85 -38.61
CA ALA A 677 7.60 22.09 -38.36
C ALA A 677 7.29 22.92 -39.64
N LYS A 678 8.05 22.67 -40.72
CA LYS A 678 7.84 23.22 -42.06
C LYS A 678 6.61 22.65 -42.80
N ASP A 679 6.19 21.43 -42.45
CA ASP A 679 5.11 20.69 -43.11
C ASP A 679 3.78 20.83 -42.33
N TYR A 680 3.78 21.61 -41.23
CA TYR A 680 2.66 21.86 -40.33
C TYR A 680 1.92 23.19 -40.62
N ALA A 681 2.02 23.69 -41.85
CA ALA A 681 1.48 25.01 -42.24
C ALA A 681 -0.07 25.04 -42.21
N HIS A 682 -0.63 26.18 -41.80
CA HIS A 682 -2.06 26.48 -41.68
C HIS A 682 -2.80 25.80 -40.51
N HIS A 683 -2.09 25.07 -39.64
CA HIS A 683 -2.64 24.53 -38.41
C HIS A 683 -2.62 25.56 -37.27
N THR A 684 -3.59 25.45 -36.35
CA THR A 684 -3.59 26.15 -35.07
C THR A 684 -3.41 25.12 -33.96
N ILE A 685 -2.38 25.31 -33.14
CA ILE A 685 -2.05 24.46 -32.01
C ILE A 685 -2.47 25.21 -30.74
N HIS A 686 -3.40 24.64 -30.00
CA HIS A 686 -3.87 25.13 -28.71
C HIS A 686 -2.97 24.58 -27.60
N VAL A 687 -2.34 25.46 -26.81
CA VAL A 687 -1.31 25.12 -25.84
C VAL A 687 -1.72 25.51 -24.43
N LEU A 688 -1.54 24.59 -23.49
CA LEU A 688 -1.59 24.79 -22.05
C LEU A 688 -0.18 24.59 -21.48
N THR A 689 0.31 25.53 -20.68
CA THR A 689 1.65 25.38 -20.07
C THR A 689 1.79 26.06 -18.73
N GLY A 690 2.67 25.55 -17.88
CA GLY A 690 3.07 26.19 -16.63
C GLY A 690 4.00 25.34 -15.77
N PRO A 691 4.43 25.89 -14.62
CA PRO A 691 5.21 25.20 -13.60
C PRO A 691 4.31 24.38 -12.66
N MET A 692 4.96 23.49 -11.92
CA MET A 692 4.36 22.46 -11.07
C MET A 692 5.41 21.96 -10.06
N PRO A 693 5.02 21.20 -9.01
CA PRO A 693 5.96 20.64 -8.04
C PRO A 693 7.01 19.76 -8.71
N TRP A 694 8.15 19.58 -8.04
CA TRP A 694 9.19 18.67 -8.49
C TRP A 694 8.67 17.23 -8.50
N HIS A 695 8.78 16.54 -9.63
CA HIS A 695 8.11 15.23 -9.86
C HIS A 695 6.58 15.24 -9.67
N GLY A 696 5.92 16.40 -9.76
CA GLY A 696 4.46 16.48 -9.78
C GLY A 696 3.87 15.99 -11.10
N THR A 697 2.59 16.29 -11.30
CA THR A 697 1.80 15.89 -12.46
C THR A 697 1.30 17.11 -13.25
N ALA A 698 0.88 16.94 -14.50
CA ALA A 698 0.33 18.04 -15.31
C ALA A 698 -1.03 18.56 -14.75
N SER A 699 -1.63 17.86 -13.79
CA SER A 699 -2.77 18.35 -13.01
C SER A 699 -2.39 19.43 -11.97
N ASP A 700 -1.13 19.48 -11.55
CA ASP A 700 -0.61 20.36 -10.50
C ASP A 700 -0.11 21.72 -11.03
N LEU A 701 -0.57 22.14 -12.22
CA LEU A 701 -0.12 23.38 -12.87
C LEU A 701 -0.51 24.64 -12.07
N TYR A 702 0.51 25.36 -11.58
CA TYR A 702 0.37 26.68 -10.98
C TYR A 702 0.36 27.76 -12.06
N LYS A 703 -0.66 28.63 -12.06
CA LYS A 703 -0.84 29.73 -13.02
C LYS A 703 -0.57 29.33 -14.49
N PRO A 704 -1.33 28.37 -15.04
CA PRO A 704 -1.12 27.95 -16.41
C PRO A 704 -1.51 29.05 -17.40
N ALA A 705 -0.67 29.25 -18.41
CA ALA A 705 -1.01 30.02 -19.61
C ALA A 705 -1.68 29.11 -20.65
N ARG A 706 -2.83 29.54 -21.16
CA ARG A 706 -3.57 28.95 -22.28
C ARG A 706 -3.41 29.88 -23.49
N PHE A 707 -2.80 29.40 -24.57
CA PHE A 707 -2.46 30.25 -25.73
C PHE A 707 -2.48 29.47 -27.05
N ASP A 708 -2.56 30.19 -28.16
CA ASP A 708 -2.59 29.59 -29.50
C ASP A 708 -1.26 29.81 -30.24
N ILE A 709 -0.82 28.80 -31.00
CA ILE A 709 0.26 28.90 -31.99
C ILE A 709 -0.34 28.71 -33.38
N VAL A 710 -0.22 29.70 -34.25
CA VAL A 710 -0.69 29.65 -35.65
C VAL A 710 0.50 29.56 -36.57
N ILE A 711 0.64 28.46 -37.31
CA ILE A 711 1.77 28.24 -38.23
C ILE A 711 1.37 28.68 -39.65
N ARG A 712 2.22 29.48 -40.31
CA ARG A 712 2.00 30.08 -41.63
C ARG A 712 3.10 29.80 -42.64
#